data_AF-A0A8S4P558-F1
#
_entry.id   AF-A0A8S4P558-F1
#
_cell.length_a   1.000
_cell.length_b   1.000
_cell.length_c   1.000
_cell.angle_alpha   90.00
_cell.angle_beta   90.00
_cell.angle_gamma   90.00
#
_symmetry.space_group_name_H-M   'P 1'
#
loop_
_entity.id
_entity.type
_entity.pdbx_description
1 polymer ?
#
loop_
_entity_poly.entity_id
_entity_poly.type
_entity_poly.pdbx_seq_one_letter_code
_entity_poly.pdbx_strand_id
1 'polypeptide(L)'
;VKTIMRVLILLVLVSGSLACQRQHICDDVIQTTPSPTSPPLTPTSQPLTPTSQPLTPTSPPLTPTSPPVTPTPQPTIPEPTEESSQECPIYTTPAPVCEVTDDPKENKTIVKDIDIEELPKEPDACAKEASEREEMERIERERTFIFGTEIGWYPASFINPLSQEPDGFAHDLIRTVCEQCGRKCEVVVLPNDGPGENMEACLSAGTGLNNHHFDVCAGGTPTVQRKNTFSYSAPWGHPFRSIAYTLASSDINSLKDITSNHKIGVARSFYADKYCLRNKLGVDVNDENLIEFNLTFNDFWAPMVDALKGTRNDLEQVDVILVDYDDVMFPYSDTSLQRIGEPVQCADSGYSFMHRKDFDFTWFEQCLGQVAYSGYYTFLCNKWGISAYCYTVEEFPTPPCVQDMAVCDIDGANEADADDRYEDKSDIDGNEGLCTELEEFERLERDRTFTFTGQTIDGFTAQLVRETCEHCGRRCEFTLLPGNPTDRFLESCTAAFKGLRNGYYDACMDATNSIYLENMFSFSAPLMKSEQTIVVTRFDTGIVQFTDLRLDHKIGFAKTYFANKYCVRSELGFNVSDENVIELEIKGGNWSPLFSALRENKVDVILISDGSLPNSEFRLVGKPFQCGSSGKGLMFRKDSDFSWFDKCFNELVDNERYYTLCNNLGVSSLAYCYGLKDYGRVFQAY
;
A
#
# COMPACT_ATOMS: atom_id res chain seq x y z
N VAL A 1 22.61 45.37 -31.80
CA VAL A 1 23.77 45.36 -30.88
C VAL A 1 23.86 46.60 -29.98
N LYS A 2 23.96 47.84 -30.51
CA LYS A 2 24.02 49.07 -29.68
C LYS A 2 22.82 49.28 -28.74
N THR A 3 21.60 48.93 -29.17
CA THR A 3 20.38 49.02 -28.34
C THR A 3 20.36 47.97 -27.24
N ILE A 4 20.83 46.75 -27.53
CA ILE A 4 20.92 45.64 -26.58
C ILE A 4 21.96 45.95 -25.49
N MET A 5 23.09 46.53 -25.87
CA MET A 5 24.11 47.03 -24.92
C MET A 5 23.57 48.11 -23.98
N ARG A 6 22.70 49.01 -24.45
CA ARG A 6 22.10 50.06 -23.60
C ARG A 6 21.10 49.49 -22.58
N VAL A 7 20.35 48.45 -22.95
CA VAL A 7 19.41 47.78 -22.04
C VAL A 7 20.15 46.97 -20.98
N LEU A 8 21.24 46.30 -21.33
CA LEU A 8 22.09 45.58 -20.38
C LEU A 8 22.79 46.50 -19.38
N ILE A 9 23.27 47.67 -19.81
CA ILE A 9 23.87 48.67 -18.90
C ILE A 9 22.82 49.25 -17.93
N LEU A 10 21.58 49.45 -18.40
CA LEU A 10 20.47 49.90 -17.54
C LEU A 10 20.06 48.85 -16.50
N LEU A 11 20.06 47.56 -16.85
CA LEU A 11 19.75 46.47 -15.91
C LEU A 11 20.83 46.27 -14.84
N VAL A 12 22.11 46.49 -15.16
CA VAL A 12 23.22 46.42 -14.20
C VAL A 12 23.22 47.63 -13.26
N LEU A 13 22.80 48.81 -13.72
CA LEU A 13 22.73 50.01 -12.86
C LEU A 13 21.53 49.99 -11.90
N VAL A 14 20.41 49.36 -12.27
CA VAL A 14 19.22 49.25 -11.40
C VAL A 14 19.40 48.21 -10.30
N SER A 15 20.21 47.16 -10.53
CA SER A 15 20.46 46.11 -9.53
C SER A 15 21.50 46.50 -8.47
N GLY A 16 22.36 47.49 -8.74
CA GLY A 16 23.41 47.94 -7.81
C GLY A 16 22.97 48.93 -6.71
N SER A 17 21.72 49.39 -6.70
CA SER A 17 21.27 50.51 -5.83
C SER A 17 20.34 50.09 -4.68
N LEU A 18 20.11 48.79 -4.45
CA LEU A 18 19.21 48.29 -3.39
C LEU A 18 19.93 47.77 -2.14
N ALA A 19 21.26 47.89 -2.07
CA ALA A 19 22.07 47.35 -0.97
C ALA A 19 22.97 48.41 -0.32
N CYS A 20 22.42 49.55 0.11
CA CYS A 20 23.00 50.39 1.17
C CYS A 20 22.10 51.60 1.46
N GLN A 21 21.41 51.61 2.61
CA GLN A 21 21.13 52.77 3.46
C GLN A 21 19.86 52.55 4.29
N ARG A 22 20.04 52.12 5.55
CA ARG A 22 19.09 52.47 6.61
C ARG A 22 19.82 52.54 7.96
N GLN A 23 20.52 53.64 8.19
CA GLN A 23 20.82 54.11 9.53
C GLN A 23 20.87 55.65 9.55
N HIS A 24 20.01 56.19 10.42
CA HIS A 24 20.05 57.49 11.07
C HIS A 24 19.63 58.78 10.34
N ILE A 25 18.74 59.48 11.07
CA ILE A 25 18.57 60.93 11.32
C ILE A 25 17.19 61.50 10.91
N CYS A 26 16.59 62.09 11.93
CA CYS A 26 15.29 62.70 12.13
C CYS A 26 15.09 64.03 11.36
N ASP A 27 13.84 64.41 11.12
CA ASP A 27 13.12 65.51 11.81
C ASP A 27 11.99 66.11 10.95
N ASP A 28 10.97 66.59 11.68
CA ASP A 28 9.91 67.52 11.33
C ASP A 28 8.80 67.10 10.34
N VAL A 29 7.56 67.01 10.85
CA VAL A 29 6.45 67.92 10.50
C VAL A 29 5.28 67.74 11.48
N ILE A 30 4.82 68.89 11.95
CA ILE A 30 3.75 69.19 12.92
C ILE A 30 2.35 68.95 12.33
N GLN A 31 1.43 68.33 13.09
CA GLN A 31 0.01 68.76 13.18
C GLN A 31 -0.82 68.06 14.30
N THR A 32 -1.05 68.83 15.38
CA THR A 32 -2.30 69.07 16.14
C THR A 32 -3.34 67.97 16.49
N THR A 33 -3.36 67.62 17.80
CA THR A 33 -4.52 67.51 18.77
C THR A 33 -5.62 66.44 18.62
N PRO A 34 -6.39 66.04 19.69
CA PRO A 34 -6.27 66.32 21.14
C PRO A 34 -6.22 65.08 22.08
N SER A 35 -5.85 65.35 23.32
CA SER A 35 -5.72 64.47 24.50
C SER A 35 -7.06 63.89 25.02
N PRO A 36 -7.03 62.67 25.62
CA PRO A 36 -7.68 62.49 26.90
C PRO A 36 -6.72 61.96 27.98
N THR A 37 -6.66 62.73 29.05
CA THR A 37 -5.97 62.45 30.31
C THR A 37 -6.66 61.30 31.05
N SER A 38 -5.92 60.24 31.39
CA SER A 38 -6.23 59.35 32.51
C SER A 38 -4.91 58.74 33.03
N PRO A 39 -4.65 58.76 34.35
CA PRO A 39 -3.39 58.29 34.92
C PRO A 39 -3.29 56.74 34.91
N PRO A 40 -2.08 56.17 34.78
CA PRO A 40 -1.88 54.73 34.81
C PRO A 40 -2.05 54.21 36.24
N LEU A 41 -2.92 53.21 36.40
CA LEU A 41 -3.05 52.44 37.64
C LEU A 41 -1.83 51.53 37.80
N THR A 42 -1.11 51.70 38.89
CA THR A 42 -0.05 50.81 39.37
C THR A 42 -0.66 49.46 39.76
N PRO A 43 -0.23 48.32 39.19
CA PRO A 43 -0.64 47.03 39.70
C PRO A 43 0.14 46.73 40.99
N THR A 44 -0.50 46.96 42.13
CA THR A 44 -0.03 46.48 43.43
C THR A 44 -0.66 45.12 43.68
N SER A 45 -0.02 44.04 43.24
CA SER A 45 -0.35 42.69 43.72
C SER A 45 0.83 42.16 44.54
N GLN A 46 0.62 42.10 45.86
CA GLN A 46 1.49 41.37 46.77
C GLN A 46 1.34 39.86 46.51
N PRO A 47 2.41 39.05 46.67
CA PRO A 47 2.30 37.61 46.62
C PRO A 47 1.53 37.11 47.85
N LEU A 48 0.44 36.39 47.64
CA LEU A 48 -0.21 35.63 48.70
C LEU A 48 0.60 34.37 48.99
N THR A 49 1.11 34.27 50.22
CA THR A 49 1.71 33.05 50.78
C THR A 49 0.60 32.00 50.97
N PRO A 50 0.70 30.81 50.38
CA PRO A 50 -0.25 29.74 50.66
C PRO A 50 0.06 29.13 52.03
N THR A 51 -0.82 29.39 52.99
CA THR A 51 -0.83 28.70 54.30
C THR A 51 -1.86 27.56 54.22
N SER A 52 -1.45 26.39 53.76
CA SER A 52 -2.21 25.15 53.93
C SER A 52 -1.34 24.14 54.70
N GLN A 53 -1.72 23.91 55.95
CA GLN A 53 -1.18 22.81 56.75
C GLN A 53 -1.68 21.46 56.18
N PRO A 54 -0.86 20.39 56.21
CA PRO A 54 -1.30 19.07 55.79
C PRO A 54 -2.32 18.53 56.79
N LEU A 55 -3.51 18.16 56.31
CA LEU A 55 -4.46 17.36 57.08
C LEU A 55 -3.96 15.93 57.15
N THR A 56 -3.62 15.47 58.35
CA THR A 56 -3.40 14.05 58.65
C THR A 56 -4.70 13.27 58.50
N PRO A 57 -4.73 12.17 57.72
CA PRO A 57 -5.90 11.31 57.63
C PRO A 57 -6.12 10.54 58.94
N THR A 58 -7.24 10.82 59.60
CA THR A 58 -7.71 10.14 60.81
C THR A 58 -8.67 9.01 60.44
N SER A 59 -8.17 7.91 59.85
CA SER A 59 -8.93 6.66 59.72
C SER A 59 -7.99 5.46 59.82
N PRO A 60 -8.20 4.51 60.76
CA PRO A 60 -7.42 3.28 60.82
C PRO A 60 -7.75 2.36 59.63
N PRO A 61 -6.80 1.51 59.18
CA PRO A 61 -7.02 0.60 58.06
C PRO A 61 -8.05 -0.47 58.43
N LEU A 62 -9.02 -0.70 57.56
CA LEU A 62 -9.95 -1.82 57.67
C LEU A 62 -9.23 -3.12 57.30
N THR A 63 -9.20 -4.06 58.23
CA THR A 63 -8.69 -5.42 58.05
C THR A 63 -9.64 -6.21 57.13
N PRO A 64 -9.19 -6.73 55.98
CA PRO A 64 -10.03 -7.58 55.15
C PRO A 64 -10.27 -8.91 55.88
N THR A 65 -11.55 -9.17 56.18
CA THR A 65 -12.01 -10.42 56.80
C THR A 65 -12.60 -11.29 55.69
N SER A 66 -11.78 -12.12 55.07
CA SER A 66 -12.25 -13.19 54.18
C SER A 66 -11.33 -14.40 54.35
N PRO A 67 -11.88 -15.59 54.69
CA PRO A 67 -11.06 -16.79 54.87
C PRO A 67 -10.52 -17.29 53.51
N PRO A 68 -9.35 -17.96 53.51
CA PRO A 68 -8.72 -18.43 52.29
C PRO A 68 -9.54 -19.58 51.67
N VAL A 69 -9.82 -19.47 50.38
CA VAL A 69 -10.46 -20.51 49.58
C VAL A 69 -9.48 -21.66 49.40
N THR A 70 -9.87 -22.85 49.87
CA THR A 70 -9.12 -24.10 49.72
C THR A 70 -9.05 -24.49 48.23
N PRO A 71 -7.86 -24.81 47.68
CA PRO A 71 -7.74 -25.22 46.29
C PRO A 71 -8.39 -26.59 46.04
N THR A 72 -9.15 -26.68 44.96
CA THR A 72 -9.72 -27.90 44.39
C THR A 72 -8.59 -28.80 43.85
N PRO A 73 -8.60 -30.12 44.08
CA PRO A 73 -7.54 -31.00 43.60
C PRO A 73 -7.57 -31.15 42.08
N GLN A 74 -6.39 -31.02 41.49
CA GLN A 74 -6.09 -31.13 40.06
C GLN A 74 -6.30 -32.58 39.56
N PRO A 75 -6.77 -32.80 38.32
CA PRO A 75 -6.92 -34.15 37.76
C PRO A 75 -5.55 -34.78 37.53
N THR A 76 -5.36 -36.00 38.04
CA THR A 76 -4.20 -36.85 37.78
C THR A 76 -4.15 -37.24 36.30
N ILE A 77 -3.11 -36.78 35.61
CA ILE A 77 -2.72 -37.25 34.28
C ILE A 77 -2.03 -38.62 34.47
N PRO A 78 -2.47 -39.69 33.79
CA PRO A 78 -1.78 -40.98 33.87
C PRO A 78 -0.43 -40.93 33.16
N GLU A 79 0.55 -41.51 33.85
CA GLU A 79 1.94 -41.71 33.47
C GLU A 79 2.07 -42.55 32.19
N PRO A 80 2.89 -42.14 31.19
CA PRO A 80 3.08 -42.92 29.98
C PRO A 80 3.93 -44.15 30.28
N THR A 81 3.39 -45.31 29.96
CA THR A 81 4.07 -46.60 30.07
C THR A 81 5.18 -46.67 29.02
N GLU A 82 6.41 -46.97 29.46
CA GLU A 82 7.52 -47.33 28.59
C GLU A 82 7.16 -48.59 27.79
N GLU A 83 7.07 -48.47 26.46
CA GLU A 83 7.07 -49.63 25.57
C GLU A 83 8.13 -49.45 24.47
N SER A 84 9.25 -50.14 24.72
CA SER A 84 10.10 -50.88 23.78
C SER A 84 10.17 -50.40 22.33
N SER A 85 11.34 -49.89 21.99
CA SER A 85 11.87 -49.72 20.64
C SER A 85 11.70 -51.00 19.80
N GLN A 86 10.95 -50.91 18.70
CA GLN A 86 10.99 -51.90 17.64
C GLN A 86 11.01 -51.18 16.28
N GLU A 87 12.00 -51.56 15.47
CA GLU A 87 12.35 -50.97 14.17
C GLU A 87 11.18 -51.02 13.17
N CYS A 88 10.89 -49.89 12.53
CA CYS A 88 9.98 -49.85 11.38
C CYS A 88 10.70 -50.31 10.10
N PRO A 89 10.16 -51.26 9.33
CA PRO A 89 10.62 -51.51 7.97
C PRO A 89 10.12 -50.42 7.02
N ILE A 90 11.00 -50.00 6.12
CA ILE A 90 10.72 -49.11 5.00
C ILE A 90 9.72 -49.80 4.06
N TYR A 91 8.51 -49.25 3.95
CA TYR A 91 7.57 -49.56 2.86
C TYR A 91 7.41 -48.30 1.98
N THR A 92 8.04 -48.35 0.81
CA THR A 92 7.69 -47.49 -0.33
C THR A 92 6.45 -48.07 -1.00
N THR A 93 5.31 -47.38 -0.90
CA THR A 93 4.13 -47.63 -1.74
C THR A 93 4.16 -46.71 -2.96
N PRO A 94 4.06 -47.24 -4.20
CA PRO A 94 3.89 -46.41 -5.38
C PRO A 94 2.42 -45.96 -5.51
N ALA A 95 2.23 -44.77 -6.10
CA ALA A 95 0.92 -44.21 -6.41
C ALA A 95 0.11 -45.13 -7.35
N PRO A 96 -1.23 -45.22 -7.19
CA PRO A 96 -2.06 -46.02 -8.07
C PRO A 96 -2.22 -45.31 -9.43
N VAL A 97 -1.82 -46.01 -10.50
CA VAL A 97 -2.08 -45.62 -11.88
C VAL A 97 -3.51 -46.03 -12.22
N CYS A 98 -4.36 -45.05 -12.56
CA CYS A 98 -5.67 -45.31 -13.14
C CYS A 98 -5.49 -45.69 -14.62
N GLU A 99 -5.42 -46.99 -14.93
CA GLU A 99 -5.52 -47.48 -16.30
C GLU A 99 -6.98 -47.42 -16.78
N VAL A 100 -7.23 -46.58 -17.80
CA VAL A 100 -8.44 -46.63 -18.61
C VAL A 100 -8.20 -47.64 -19.72
N THR A 101 -8.83 -48.82 -19.65
CA THR A 101 -8.80 -49.81 -20.73
C THR A 101 -10.04 -49.66 -21.60
N ASP A 102 -9.87 -49.08 -22.79
CA ASP A 102 -10.83 -49.19 -23.90
C ASP A 102 -10.40 -50.33 -24.83
N ASP A 103 -11.15 -51.43 -24.86
CA ASP A 103 -11.22 -52.28 -26.07
C ASP A 103 -12.55 -53.05 -26.14
N PRO A 104 -13.36 -52.92 -27.20
CA PRO A 104 -14.57 -53.70 -27.40
C PRO A 104 -14.33 -54.80 -28.44
N LYS A 105 -14.42 -56.08 -28.04
CA LYS A 105 -14.82 -57.17 -28.97
C LYS A 105 -15.24 -58.47 -28.29
N GLU A 106 -16.44 -58.89 -28.70
CA GLU A 106 -17.00 -60.26 -28.79
C GLU A 106 -16.48 -61.36 -27.84
N ASN A 107 -17.37 -61.85 -26.97
CA ASN A 107 -17.68 -63.28 -27.02
C ASN A 107 -19.06 -63.61 -26.47
N LYS A 108 -19.75 -64.50 -27.18
CA LYS A 108 -21.13 -64.96 -26.94
C LYS A 108 -21.06 -66.43 -26.56
N THR A 109 -21.18 -66.81 -25.29
CA THR A 109 -21.66 -68.17 -24.92
C THR A 109 -22.21 -68.24 -23.49
N ILE A 110 -23.52 -68.50 -23.43
CA ILE A 110 -24.31 -69.31 -22.48
C ILE A 110 -23.54 -69.93 -21.29
N VAL A 111 -23.82 -69.47 -20.06
CA VAL A 111 -23.88 -70.31 -18.85
C VAL A 111 -25.03 -69.82 -17.95
N LYS A 112 -25.72 -70.81 -17.40
CA LYS A 112 -26.98 -70.79 -16.62
C LYS A 112 -26.89 -70.03 -15.29
N ASP A 113 -28.03 -69.44 -14.94
CA ASP A 113 -28.64 -69.25 -13.62
C ASP A 113 -27.77 -69.71 -12.43
N ILE A 114 -27.05 -68.76 -11.85
CA ILE A 114 -26.63 -68.77 -10.45
C ILE A 114 -27.17 -67.46 -9.88
N ASP A 115 -28.15 -67.55 -8.98
CA ASP A 115 -28.53 -66.46 -8.08
C ASP A 115 -27.31 -66.16 -7.19
N ILE A 116 -26.48 -65.22 -7.63
CA ILE A 116 -25.46 -64.61 -6.80
C ILE A 116 -26.21 -63.55 -5.99
N GLU A 117 -26.44 -63.84 -4.70
CA GLU A 117 -26.82 -62.81 -3.72
C GLU A 117 -25.91 -61.60 -3.93
N GLU A 118 -26.52 -60.44 -4.24
CA GLU A 118 -25.83 -59.15 -4.37
C GLU A 118 -25.02 -58.91 -3.10
N LEU A 119 -23.71 -59.20 -3.15
CA LEU A 119 -22.77 -58.67 -2.19
C LEU A 119 -22.87 -57.15 -2.27
N PRO A 120 -23.09 -56.45 -1.15
CA PRO A 120 -23.18 -55.00 -1.16
C PRO A 120 -21.87 -54.46 -1.74
N LYS A 121 -21.96 -53.80 -2.89
CA LYS A 121 -20.83 -53.09 -3.48
C LYS A 121 -20.34 -52.11 -2.43
N GLU A 122 -19.13 -52.34 -1.90
CA GLU A 122 -18.48 -51.37 -1.04
C GLU A 122 -18.46 -50.02 -1.79
N PRO A 123 -18.86 -48.92 -1.14
CA PRO A 123 -18.83 -47.62 -1.77
C PRO A 123 -17.40 -47.34 -2.23
N ASP A 124 -17.29 -46.98 -3.52
CA ASP A 124 -16.05 -46.73 -4.24
C ASP A 124 -15.15 -45.81 -3.39
N ALA A 125 -13.97 -46.29 -2.99
CA ALA A 125 -13.10 -45.57 -2.05
C ALA A 125 -12.80 -44.13 -2.53
N CYS A 126 -12.71 -43.91 -3.85
CA CYS A 126 -12.54 -42.60 -4.46
C CYS A 126 -13.73 -41.64 -4.23
N ALA A 127 -14.96 -42.15 -4.19
CA ALA A 127 -16.15 -41.32 -3.92
C ALA A 127 -16.18 -40.85 -2.47
N LYS A 128 -15.70 -41.70 -1.54
CA LYS A 128 -15.55 -41.34 -0.13
C LYS A 128 -14.48 -40.27 0.07
N GLU A 129 -13.30 -40.44 -0.55
CA GLU A 129 -12.22 -39.44 -0.47
C GLU A 129 -12.61 -38.09 -1.09
N ALA A 130 -13.32 -38.08 -2.23
CA ALA A 130 -13.80 -36.85 -2.84
C ALA A 130 -14.84 -36.14 -1.95
N SER A 131 -15.75 -36.91 -1.34
CA SER A 131 -16.76 -36.38 -0.42
C SER A 131 -16.15 -35.82 0.87
N GLU A 132 -15.15 -36.51 1.44
CA GLU A 132 -14.42 -36.04 2.61
C GLU A 132 -13.59 -34.78 2.28
N ARG A 133 -13.00 -34.70 1.09
CA ARG A 133 -12.29 -33.49 0.62
C ARG A 133 -13.23 -32.30 0.46
N GLU A 134 -14.38 -32.49 -0.19
CA GLU A 134 -15.37 -31.43 -0.39
C GLU A 134 -15.92 -30.91 0.94
N GLU A 135 -16.15 -31.81 1.91
CA GLU A 135 -16.59 -31.44 3.24
C GLU A 135 -15.51 -30.67 4.01
N MET A 136 -14.23 -31.08 3.93
CA MET A 136 -13.12 -30.34 4.51
C MET A 136 -12.97 -28.94 3.89
N GLU A 137 -13.05 -28.83 2.57
CA GLU A 137 -13.03 -27.53 1.88
C GLU A 137 -14.24 -26.65 2.24
N ARG A 138 -15.40 -27.26 2.50
CA ARG A 138 -16.59 -26.55 2.99
C ARG A 138 -16.37 -26.05 4.41
N ILE A 139 -15.88 -26.91 5.32
CA ILE A 139 -15.56 -26.54 6.71
C ILE A 139 -14.54 -25.40 6.73
N GLU A 140 -13.49 -25.47 5.92
CA GLU A 140 -12.48 -24.41 5.84
C GLU A 140 -13.02 -23.10 5.24
N ARG A 141 -13.92 -23.16 4.26
CA ARG A 141 -14.59 -21.95 3.72
C ARG A 141 -15.54 -21.31 4.73
N GLU A 142 -16.17 -22.14 5.57
CA GLU A 142 -17.09 -21.68 6.60
C GLU A 142 -16.38 -21.21 7.89
N ARG A 143 -15.14 -21.65 8.12
CA ARG A 143 -14.30 -21.26 9.24
C ARG A 143 -14.06 -19.74 9.24
N THR A 144 -14.24 -19.13 10.39
CA THR A 144 -13.78 -17.75 10.66
C THR A 144 -12.33 -17.80 11.16
N PHE A 145 -11.46 -17.07 10.49
CA PHE A 145 -10.06 -16.90 10.88
C PHE A 145 -9.93 -15.69 11.80
N ILE A 146 -9.36 -15.89 12.97
CA ILE A 146 -9.26 -14.84 13.99
C ILE A 146 -7.84 -14.27 13.99
N PHE A 147 -7.72 -12.97 13.76
CA PHE A 147 -6.47 -12.22 13.76
C PHE A 147 -6.34 -11.39 15.03
N GLY A 148 -5.35 -11.68 15.87
CA GLY A 148 -4.95 -10.85 16.99
C GLY A 148 -4.12 -9.65 16.51
N THR A 149 -4.54 -8.45 16.88
CA THR A 149 -3.83 -7.21 16.55
C THR A 149 -3.52 -6.43 17.82
N GLU A 150 -2.31 -5.88 17.92
CA GLU A 150 -1.95 -4.94 18.98
C GLU A 150 -2.58 -3.58 18.68
N ILE A 151 -2.96 -2.80 19.70
CA ILE A 151 -3.42 -1.42 19.51
C ILE A 151 -2.39 -0.43 20.05
N GLY A 152 -2.23 0.70 19.36
CA GLY A 152 -1.30 1.77 19.76
C GLY A 152 -0.13 1.98 18.80
N TRP A 153 -0.04 1.17 17.75
CA TRP A 153 0.96 1.32 16.71
C TRP A 153 0.39 2.12 15.54
N TYR A 154 0.17 3.42 15.71
CA TYR A 154 -0.29 4.28 14.63
C TYR A 154 0.83 4.46 13.56
N PRO A 155 0.52 4.37 12.25
CA PRO A 155 -0.79 4.18 11.62
C PRO A 155 -1.10 2.70 11.27
N ALA A 156 -0.29 1.75 11.71
CA ALA A 156 -0.45 0.33 11.36
C ALA A 156 -1.64 -0.34 12.06
N SER A 157 -1.83 -0.10 13.36
CA SER A 157 -2.92 -0.66 14.15
C SER A 157 -3.21 0.19 15.39
N PHE A 158 -4.40 0.79 15.44
CA PHE A 158 -4.83 1.66 16.53
C PHE A 158 -6.35 1.63 16.69
N ILE A 159 -6.86 2.17 17.80
CA ILE A 159 -8.29 2.42 17.93
C ILE A 159 -8.58 3.80 17.35
N ASN A 160 -9.41 3.85 16.32
CA ASN A 160 -9.81 5.12 15.72
C ASN A 160 -10.61 5.94 16.75
N PRO A 161 -10.17 7.16 17.09
CA PRO A 161 -10.79 7.93 18.17
C PRO A 161 -12.24 8.33 17.85
N LEU A 162 -12.63 8.37 16.58
CA LEU A 162 -13.98 8.73 16.14
C LEU A 162 -14.93 7.53 16.13
N SER A 163 -14.52 6.41 15.52
CA SER A 163 -15.38 5.21 15.44
C SER A 163 -15.35 4.35 16.70
N GLN A 164 -14.29 4.47 17.53
CA GLN A 164 -13.99 3.54 18.62
C GLN A 164 -13.77 2.10 18.14
N GLU A 165 -13.46 1.92 16.86
CA GLU A 165 -13.18 0.62 16.26
C GLU A 165 -11.68 0.47 15.93
N PRO A 166 -11.19 -0.78 15.87
CA PRO A 166 -9.83 -1.05 15.40
C PRO A 166 -9.66 -0.62 13.95
N ASP A 167 -8.58 0.11 13.67
CA ASP A 167 -8.30 0.73 12.38
C ASP A 167 -6.79 0.78 12.14
N GLY A 168 -6.40 1.05 10.88
CA GLY A 168 -5.01 1.13 10.46
C GLY A 168 -4.65 0.17 9.33
N PHE A 169 -3.41 0.28 8.87
CA PHE A 169 -2.92 -0.48 7.72
C PHE A 169 -3.09 -1.99 7.88
N ALA A 170 -2.71 -2.57 9.02
CA ALA A 170 -2.78 -4.01 9.24
C ALA A 170 -4.23 -4.52 9.19
N HIS A 171 -5.18 -3.76 9.74
CA HIS A 171 -6.61 -4.09 9.71
C HIS A 171 -7.17 -4.10 8.30
N ASP A 172 -6.86 -3.06 7.53
CA ASP A 172 -7.29 -2.97 6.13
C ASP A 172 -6.63 -4.05 5.27
N LEU A 173 -5.35 -4.37 5.53
CA LEU A 173 -4.66 -5.43 4.81
C LEU A 173 -5.30 -6.79 5.08
N ILE A 174 -5.55 -7.14 6.34
CA ILE A 174 -6.24 -8.39 6.72
C ILE A 174 -7.60 -8.46 6.01
N ARG A 175 -8.42 -7.41 6.11
CA ARG A 175 -9.75 -7.37 5.48
C ARG A 175 -9.66 -7.58 3.98
N THR A 176 -8.75 -6.87 3.32
CA THR A 176 -8.55 -6.94 1.86
C THR A 176 -8.13 -8.33 1.42
N VAL A 177 -7.14 -8.94 2.10
CA VAL A 177 -6.66 -10.27 1.75
C VAL A 177 -7.76 -11.31 1.96
N CYS A 178 -8.49 -11.23 3.07
CA CYS A 178 -9.61 -12.13 3.34
C CYS A 178 -10.74 -12.02 2.31
N GLU A 179 -11.10 -10.79 1.92
CA GLU A 179 -12.07 -10.54 0.85
C GLU A 179 -11.58 -11.11 -0.50
N GLN A 180 -10.29 -10.91 -0.83
CA GLN A 180 -9.69 -11.45 -2.05
C GLN A 180 -9.75 -12.99 -2.09
N CYS A 181 -9.59 -13.67 -0.96
CA CYS A 181 -9.68 -15.13 -0.89
C CYS A 181 -11.11 -15.68 -0.68
N GLY A 182 -12.11 -14.82 -0.48
CA GLY A 182 -13.44 -15.25 -0.06
C GLY A 182 -13.46 -15.97 1.30
N ARG A 183 -12.55 -15.59 2.22
CA ARG A 183 -12.46 -16.16 3.58
C ARG A 183 -13.12 -15.23 4.59
N LYS A 184 -13.75 -15.81 5.62
CA LYS A 184 -14.29 -15.04 6.74
C LYS A 184 -13.17 -14.76 7.73
N CYS A 185 -12.93 -13.49 8.03
CA CYS A 185 -11.92 -13.09 8.99
C CYS A 185 -12.51 -12.14 10.02
N GLU A 186 -12.09 -12.32 11.26
CA GLU A 186 -12.39 -11.42 12.36
C GLU A 186 -11.08 -10.91 12.96
N VAL A 187 -11.08 -9.63 13.33
CA VAL A 187 -9.94 -9.03 14.02
C VAL A 187 -10.30 -8.85 15.48
N VAL A 188 -9.49 -9.41 16.36
CA VAL A 188 -9.56 -9.19 17.80
C VAL A 188 -8.43 -8.26 18.21
N VAL A 189 -8.78 -7.25 19.00
CA VAL A 189 -7.80 -6.37 19.62
C VAL A 189 -7.28 -7.05 20.86
N LEU A 190 -5.96 -7.20 20.93
CA LEU A 190 -5.30 -7.65 22.15
C LEU A 190 -5.38 -6.50 23.16
N PRO A 191 -5.96 -6.72 24.34
CA PRO A 191 -6.12 -5.69 25.34
C PRO A 191 -4.75 -5.10 25.69
N ASN A 192 -4.65 -3.77 25.68
CA ASN A 192 -3.45 -3.04 26.08
C ASN A 192 -3.54 -2.78 27.60
N ASP A 193 -3.75 -3.84 28.37
CA ASP A 193 -4.21 -3.76 29.76
C ASP A 193 -3.04 -3.49 30.72
N GLY A 194 -2.47 -2.28 30.64
CA GLY A 194 -1.85 -1.63 31.79
C GLY A 194 -0.44 -1.07 31.59
N PRO A 195 -0.04 -0.08 32.43
CA PRO A 195 1.30 0.50 32.39
C PRO A 195 2.35 -0.51 32.85
N GLY A 196 2.84 -1.35 31.94
CA GLY A 196 3.92 -2.31 32.20
C GLY A 196 3.85 -3.62 31.41
N GLU A 197 2.71 -3.96 30.79
CA GLU A 197 2.49 -5.25 30.09
C GLU A 197 2.35 -5.08 28.55
N ASN A 198 2.55 -3.87 28.02
CA ASN A 198 2.09 -3.48 26.68
C ASN A 198 2.92 -4.03 25.50
N MET A 199 4.11 -4.56 25.77
CA MET A 199 4.89 -5.34 24.80
C MET A 199 4.84 -6.85 25.07
N GLU A 200 4.20 -7.21 26.18
CA GLU A 200 3.74 -8.57 26.42
C GLU A 200 2.59 -8.92 25.48
N ALA A 201 2.05 -7.99 24.67
CA ALA A 201 1.14 -8.31 23.57
C ALA A 201 1.75 -9.29 22.54
N CYS A 202 3.07 -9.29 22.33
CA CYS A 202 3.79 -10.32 21.56
C CYS A 202 3.97 -11.65 22.35
N LEU A 203 4.04 -11.61 23.68
CA LEU A 203 4.13 -12.79 24.56
C LEU A 203 2.74 -13.40 24.85
N SER A 204 1.71 -12.57 24.86
CA SER A 204 0.29 -12.90 24.90
C SER A 204 -0.21 -13.21 23.50
N ALA A 205 0.46 -12.75 22.43
CA ALA A 205 0.40 -13.36 21.11
C ALA A 205 0.95 -14.77 21.17
N GLY A 206 2.10 -14.98 21.83
CA GLY A 206 2.59 -16.34 22.05
C GLY A 206 1.59 -17.22 22.81
N THR A 207 1.08 -16.74 23.95
CA THR A 207 0.12 -17.46 24.79
C THR A 207 -1.23 -17.62 24.09
N GLY A 208 -1.71 -16.59 23.40
CA GLY A 208 -2.98 -16.55 22.69
C GLY A 208 -2.99 -17.42 21.44
N LEU A 209 -1.91 -17.40 20.66
CA LEU A 209 -1.70 -18.36 19.56
C LEU A 209 -1.62 -19.78 20.13
N ASN A 210 -0.79 -20.03 21.15
CA ASN A 210 -0.62 -21.36 21.73
C ASN A 210 -1.90 -21.89 22.39
N ASN A 211 -2.76 -21.02 22.94
CA ASN A 211 -4.03 -21.38 23.55
C ASN A 211 -5.23 -21.26 22.59
N HIS A 212 -4.99 -21.01 21.30
CA HIS A 212 -6.02 -20.91 20.26
C HIS A 212 -7.07 -19.80 20.53
N HIS A 213 -6.67 -18.69 21.17
CA HIS A 213 -7.52 -17.50 21.30
C HIS A 213 -7.67 -16.76 19.96
N PHE A 214 -6.67 -16.87 19.10
CA PHE A 214 -6.67 -16.42 17.70
C PHE A 214 -5.74 -17.32 16.89
N ASP A 215 -5.93 -17.32 15.57
CA ASP A 215 -5.16 -18.16 14.65
C ASP A 215 -3.84 -17.49 14.23
N VAL A 216 -3.86 -16.15 14.14
CA VAL A 216 -2.77 -15.35 13.57
C VAL A 216 -2.59 -14.07 14.36
N CYS A 217 -1.35 -13.62 14.55
CA CYS A 217 -1.01 -12.32 15.14
C CYS A 217 -0.40 -11.40 14.07
N ALA A 218 -0.95 -10.19 13.93
CA ALA A 218 -0.41 -9.18 13.02
C ALA A 218 0.71 -8.36 13.68
N GLY A 219 1.73 -7.99 12.90
CA GLY A 219 2.84 -7.14 13.39
C GLY A 219 4.00 -7.92 14.00
N GLY A 220 4.00 -9.25 13.88
CA GLY A 220 5.12 -10.07 14.35
C GLY A 220 6.35 -9.90 13.46
N THR A 221 7.45 -9.45 14.04
CA THR A 221 8.76 -9.45 13.37
C THR A 221 9.50 -10.75 13.65
N PRO A 222 9.91 -11.51 12.62
CA PRO A 222 10.63 -12.75 12.81
C PRO A 222 12.05 -12.51 13.35
N THR A 223 12.40 -13.24 14.39
CA THR A 223 13.78 -13.40 14.88
C THR A 223 14.10 -14.89 14.95
N VAL A 224 15.39 -15.24 15.02
CA VAL A 224 15.84 -16.63 15.18
C VAL A 224 15.11 -17.32 16.35
N GLN A 225 14.97 -16.61 17.48
CA GLN A 225 14.32 -17.13 18.69
C GLN A 225 12.83 -17.37 18.43
N ARG A 226 12.13 -16.42 17.80
CA ARG A 226 10.69 -16.54 17.58
C ARG A 226 10.36 -17.58 16.52
N LYS A 227 11.18 -17.72 15.47
CA LYS A 227 11.05 -18.78 14.44
C LYS A 227 11.22 -20.20 14.99
N ASN A 228 11.86 -20.37 16.16
CA ASN A 228 11.89 -21.67 16.82
C ASN A 228 10.51 -22.09 17.34
N THR A 229 9.65 -21.12 17.67
CA THR A 229 8.31 -21.37 18.24
C THR A 229 7.19 -21.20 17.21
N PHE A 230 7.26 -20.18 16.36
CA PHE A 230 6.21 -19.78 15.43
C PHE A 230 6.64 -19.87 13.98
N SER A 231 5.66 -19.93 13.09
CA SER A 231 5.81 -19.68 11.67
C SER A 231 5.42 -18.24 11.35
N TYR A 232 5.89 -17.74 10.21
CA TYR A 232 5.65 -16.38 9.75
C TYR A 232 5.23 -16.40 8.29
N SER A 233 4.29 -15.54 7.94
CA SER A 233 3.99 -15.25 6.55
C SER A 233 5.16 -14.57 5.84
N ALA A 234 5.07 -14.44 4.52
CA ALA A 234 5.80 -13.42 3.78
C ALA A 234 5.65 -12.04 4.45
N PRO A 235 6.72 -11.24 4.52
CA PRO A 235 6.66 -9.95 5.19
C PRO A 235 5.86 -8.95 4.35
N TRP A 236 5.00 -8.19 4.99
CA TRP A 236 4.18 -7.14 4.39
C TRP A 236 4.76 -5.75 4.60
N GLY A 237 5.94 -5.60 5.19
CA GLY A 237 6.67 -4.33 5.26
C GLY A 237 8.15 -4.59 5.52
N HIS A 238 9.01 -3.61 5.20
CA HIS A 238 10.44 -3.68 5.46
C HIS A 238 10.75 -3.86 6.95
N PRO A 239 11.84 -4.56 7.30
CA PRO A 239 12.29 -4.65 8.67
C PRO A 239 12.79 -3.28 9.14
N PHE A 240 12.34 -2.90 10.33
CA PHE A 240 12.94 -1.79 11.03
C PHE A 240 14.37 -2.14 11.44
N ARG A 241 15.23 -1.13 11.29
CA ARG A 241 16.61 -1.19 11.77
C ARG A 241 16.66 -0.64 13.17
N SER A 242 17.59 -1.11 13.97
CA SER A 242 17.84 -0.61 15.31
C SER A 242 19.15 0.16 15.34
N ILE A 243 19.27 1.12 16.24
CA ILE A 243 20.48 1.89 16.44
C ILE A 243 20.75 2.09 17.93
N ALA A 244 22.02 2.15 18.30
CA ALA A 244 22.42 2.46 19.66
C ALA A 244 22.58 3.98 19.85
N TYR A 245 22.10 4.48 20.98
CA TYR A 245 22.30 5.87 21.43
C TYR A 245 23.02 5.90 22.78
N THR A 246 23.80 6.95 22.98
CA THR A 246 24.37 7.33 24.27
C THR A 246 24.24 8.85 24.46
N LEU A 247 24.61 9.37 25.63
CA LEU A 247 24.66 10.82 25.82
C LEU A 247 25.75 11.44 24.96
N ALA A 248 25.51 12.61 24.37
CA ALA A 248 26.52 13.35 23.61
C ALA A 248 27.73 13.77 24.46
N SER A 249 27.59 13.76 25.80
CA SER A 249 28.68 13.98 26.75
C SER A 249 29.43 12.71 27.17
N SER A 250 29.01 11.54 26.69
CA SER A 250 29.61 10.24 26.99
C SER A 250 30.96 10.08 26.27
N ASP A 251 31.85 9.26 26.83
CA ASP A 251 33.10 8.84 26.19
C ASP A 251 32.90 7.67 25.21
N ILE A 252 31.70 7.09 25.15
CA ILE A 252 31.30 6.06 24.19
C ILE A 252 31.01 6.72 22.84
N ASN A 253 31.92 6.57 21.87
CA ASN A 253 31.80 7.19 20.55
C ASN A 253 31.55 6.17 19.43
N SER A 254 31.65 4.88 19.74
CA SER A 254 31.45 3.79 18.81
C SER A 254 30.97 2.53 19.53
N LEU A 255 30.43 1.56 18.79
CA LEU A 255 30.03 0.25 19.33
C LEU A 255 31.20 -0.51 20.01
N LYS A 256 32.45 -0.22 19.62
CA LYS A 256 33.65 -0.85 20.21
C LYS A 256 33.99 -0.31 21.59
N ASP A 257 33.51 0.87 21.92
CA ASP A 257 33.73 1.49 23.23
C ASP A 257 32.79 0.88 24.28
N ILE A 258 31.76 0.15 23.85
CA ILE A 258 30.84 -0.57 24.73
C ILE A 258 31.55 -1.80 25.31
N THR A 259 32.13 -1.64 26.50
CA THR A 259 32.68 -2.72 27.31
C THR A 259 31.63 -3.43 28.17
N SER A 260 31.99 -4.59 28.73
CA SER A 260 31.16 -5.39 29.64
C SER A 260 30.73 -4.67 30.92
N ASN A 261 31.33 -3.53 31.26
CA ASN A 261 31.01 -2.74 32.46
C ASN A 261 29.90 -1.71 32.22
N HIS A 262 29.55 -1.44 30.96
CA HIS A 262 28.49 -0.48 30.64
C HIS A 262 27.12 -1.13 30.80
N LYS A 263 26.18 -0.34 31.32
CA LYS A 263 24.77 -0.71 31.41
C LYS A 263 24.05 -0.39 30.11
N ILE A 264 23.35 -1.37 29.56
CA ILE A 264 22.68 -1.25 28.26
C ILE A 264 21.19 -1.42 28.47
N GLY A 265 20.42 -0.40 28.06
CA GLY A 265 18.98 -0.43 28.04
C GLY A 265 18.42 -1.02 26.74
N VAL A 266 17.54 -1.99 26.85
CA VAL A 266 16.78 -2.55 25.72
C VAL A 266 15.29 -2.58 26.04
N ALA A 267 14.45 -2.52 25.01
CA ALA A 267 13.02 -2.71 25.15
C ALA A 267 12.72 -4.19 25.41
N ARG A 268 12.00 -4.51 26.49
CA ARG A 268 11.61 -5.89 26.79
C ARG A 268 10.71 -6.44 25.69
N SER A 269 10.97 -7.68 25.27
CA SER A 269 10.20 -8.40 24.25
C SER A 269 10.28 -7.83 22.82
N PHE A 270 11.09 -6.79 22.59
CA PHE A 270 11.33 -6.22 21.26
C PHE A 270 12.45 -6.95 20.54
N TYR A 271 12.48 -6.88 19.21
CA TYR A 271 13.48 -7.58 18.41
C TYR A 271 14.87 -6.92 18.55
N ALA A 272 14.94 -5.67 19.01
CA ALA A 272 16.17 -4.96 19.37
C ALA A 272 16.66 -5.37 20.77
N ASP A 273 16.96 -6.65 20.94
CA ASP A 273 17.30 -7.25 22.23
C ASP A 273 18.80 -7.56 22.38
N LYS A 274 19.14 -8.26 23.47
CA LYS A 274 20.51 -8.72 23.75
C LYS A 274 21.11 -9.62 22.67
N TYR A 275 20.28 -10.37 21.95
CA TYR A 275 20.77 -11.21 20.86
C TYR A 275 21.13 -10.36 19.65
N CYS A 276 20.40 -9.28 19.38
CA CYS A 276 20.82 -8.33 18.36
C CYS A 276 22.17 -7.68 18.72
N LEU A 277 22.33 -7.23 19.97
CA LEU A 277 23.59 -6.65 20.46
C LEU A 277 24.78 -7.60 20.23
N ARG A 278 24.64 -8.86 20.62
CA ARG A 278 25.71 -9.86 20.48
C ARG A 278 25.96 -10.29 19.04
N ASN A 279 24.90 -10.66 18.31
CA ASN A 279 25.04 -11.35 17.02
C ASN A 279 25.17 -10.39 15.84
N LYS A 280 24.59 -9.19 15.93
CA LYS A 280 24.56 -8.24 14.81
C LYS A 280 25.47 -7.04 15.05
N LEU A 281 25.59 -6.58 16.30
CA LEU A 281 26.43 -5.43 16.65
C LEU A 281 27.81 -5.83 17.20
N GLY A 282 28.03 -7.11 17.52
CA GLY A 282 29.31 -7.60 18.05
C GLY A 282 29.67 -7.02 19.41
N VAL A 283 28.66 -6.59 20.19
CA VAL A 283 28.83 -6.01 21.52
C VAL A 283 28.81 -7.15 22.54
N ASP A 284 29.85 -7.22 23.38
CA ASP A 284 29.91 -8.17 24.48
C ASP A 284 29.09 -7.64 25.67
N VAL A 285 27.87 -8.17 25.80
CA VAL A 285 26.92 -7.75 26.83
C VAL A 285 27.01 -8.70 28.02
N ASN A 286 27.35 -8.18 29.20
CA ASN A 286 27.12 -8.89 30.46
C ASN A 286 25.62 -8.86 30.78
N ASP A 287 24.98 -10.03 30.97
CA ASP A 287 23.55 -10.14 31.28
C ASP A 287 23.18 -9.37 32.58
N GLU A 288 24.11 -9.20 33.52
CA GLU A 288 23.88 -8.42 34.76
C GLU A 288 23.81 -6.90 34.52
N ASN A 289 24.35 -6.42 33.39
CA ASN A 289 24.35 -5.01 33.01
C ASN A 289 23.29 -4.70 31.94
N LEU A 290 22.48 -5.67 31.55
CA LEU A 290 21.37 -5.47 30.63
C LEU A 290 20.11 -5.06 31.42
N ILE A 291 19.59 -3.88 31.11
CA ILE A 291 18.36 -3.36 31.72
C ILE A 291 17.23 -3.46 30.69
N GLU A 292 16.25 -4.30 30.96
CA GLU A 292 15.07 -4.46 30.12
C GLU A 292 13.96 -3.50 30.58
N PHE A 293 13.52 -2.61 29.68
CA PHE A 293 12.47 -1.64 29.95
C PHE A 293 11.12 -2.19 29.52
N ASN A 294 10.14 -2.16 30.43
CA ASN A 294 8.73 -2.38 30.09
C ASN A 294 8.16 -1.11 29.48
N LEU A 295 8.11 -1.06 28.15
CA LEU A 295 7.61 0.11 27.43
C LEU A 295 6.09 0.14 27.39
N THR A 296 5.53 1.35 27.33
CA THR A 296 4.10 1.57 27.09
C THR A 296 3.94 2.33 25.78
N PHE A 297 2.86 2.08 25.03
CA PHE A 297 2.65 2.74 23.73
C PHE A 297 2.63 4.26 23.80
N ASN A 298 2.17 4.84 24.91
CA ASN A 298 2.10 6.30 25.07
C ASN A 298 3.47 6.94 25.36
N ASP A 299 4.40 6.18 25.95
CA ASP A 299 5.72 6.66 26.37
C ASP A 299 6.80 5.69 25.86
N PHE A 300 6.74 5.32 24.57
CA PHE A 300 7.47 4.15 24.06
C PHE A 300 8.97 4.25 24.33
N TRP A 301 9.62 5.36 24.00
CA TRP A 301 11.07 5.50 24.21
C TRP A 301 11.45 6.37 25.42
N ALA A 302 10.48 7.05 26.04
CA ALA A 302 10.75 8.04 27.08
C ALA A 302 11.45 7.44 28.33
N PRO A 303 11.04 6.27 28.88
CA PRO A 303 11.74 5.65 30.01
C PRO A 303 13.20 5.32 29.71
N MET A 304 13.50 4.86 28.48
CA MET A 304 14.86 4.54 28.07
C MET A 304 15.72 5.80 27.94
N VAL A 305 15.18 6.87 27.35
CA VAL A 305 15.85 8.17 27.27
C VAL A 305 16.05 8.80 28.66
N ASP A 306 15.06 8.69 29.55
CA ASP A 306 15.15 9.18 30.93
C ASP A 306 16.19 8.42 31.75
N ALA A 307 16.25 7.09 31.57
CA ALA A 307 17.28 6.25 32.18
C ALA A 307 18.67 6.60 31.64
N LEU A 308 18.80 6.88 30.35
CA LEU A 308 20.07 7.31 29.76
C LEU A 308 20.52 8.68 30.30
N LYS A 309 19.59 9.60 30.52
CA LYS A 309 19.86 10.94 31.07
C LYS A 309 19.98 10.98 32.59
N GLY A 310 19.52 9.94 33.29
CA GLY A 310 19.38 9.95 34.75
C GLY A 310 18.37 10.99 35.26
N THR A 311 17.33 11.31 34.47
CA THR A 311 16.30 12.31 34.85
C THR A 311 15.24 11.75 35.79
N ARG A 312 15.09 10.42 35.85
CA ARG A 312 14.15 9.71 36.70
C ARG A 312 14.87 8.87 37.75
N ASN A 313 14.58 9.14 39.02
CA ASN A 313 15.20 8.45 40.15
C ASN A 313 14.67 7.02 40.37
N ASP A 314 13.56 6.66 39.74
CA ASP A 314 12.94 5.35 39.85
C ASP A 314 13.35 4.39 38.71
N LEU A 315 14.13 4.88 37.75
CA LEU A 315 14.72 4.07 36.69
C LEU A 315 16.21 3.89 36.96
N GLU A 316 16.71 2.69 36.68
CA GLU A 316 18.14 2.43 36.72
C GLU A 316 18.84 3.16 35.58
N GLN A 317 19.87 3.96 35.91
CA GLN A 317 20.63 4.70 34.91
C GLN A 317 21.38 3.73 33.99
N VAL A 318 21.34 4.00 32.69
CA VAL A 318 22.04 3.23 31.65
C VAL A 318 23.03 4.12 30.89
N ASP A 319 24.05 3.51 30.28
CA ASP A 319 25.08 4.20 29.51
C ASP A 319 24.75 4.24 28.01
N VAL A 320 24.04 3.21 27.53
CA VAL A 320 23.64 3.04 26.14
C VAL A 320 22.20 2.52 26.09
N ILE A 321 21.43 2.96 25.10
CA ILE A 321 20.13 2.36 24.77
C ILE A 321 20.13 1.85 23.34
N LEU A 322 19.49 0.70 23.09
CA LEU A 322 19.22 0.21 21.74
C LEU A 322 17.74 0.43 21.41
N VAL A 323 17.47 1.20 20.37
CA VAL A 323 16.10 1.59 19.98
C VAL A 323 15.89 1.35 18.49
N ASP A 324 14.64 1.44 18.07
CA ASP A 324 14.27 1.44 16.66
C ASP A 324 14.76 2.73 15.96
N TYR A 325 15.45 2.59 14.84
CA TYR A 325 16.00 3.68 14.02
C TYR A 325 15.00 4.22 13.00
N ASP A 326 14.04 3.39 12.59
CA ASP A 326 13.09 3.76 11.55
C ASP A 326 11.75 4.21 12.17
N ASP A 327 11.63 4.16 13.50
CA ASP A 327 10.49 4.71 14.22
C ASP A 327 10.51 6.25 14.21
N VAL A 328 9.49 6.83 13.57
CA VAL A 328 9.26 8.27 13.44
C VAL A 328 9.01 8.93 14.81
N MET A 329 8.68 8.13 15.83
CA MET A 329 8.34 8.59 17.18
C MET A 329 9.57 8.78 18.08
N PHE A 330 10.77 8.37 17.65
CA PHE A 330 11.98 8.69 18.42
C PHE A 330 12.30 10.18 18.28
N PRO A 331 12.62 10.91 19.36
CA PRO A 331 12.95 12.33 19.29
C PRO A 331 14.34 12.53 18.68
N TYR A 332 14.47 12.38 17.36
CA TYR A 332 15.70 12.68 16.60
C TYR A 332 16.21 14.11 16.83
N SER A 333 15.35 15.00 17.33
CA SER A 333 15.69 16.37 17.69
C SER A 333 16.42 16.52 19.03
N ASP A 334 16.58 15.46 19.81
CA ASP A 334 17.26 15.54 21.10
C ASP A 334 18.78 15.62 20.93
N THR A 335 19.29 16.85 20.87
CA THR A 335 20.71 17.15 20.74
C THR A 335 21.58 16.65 21.90
N SER A 336 20.99 16.21 23.01
CA SER A 336 21.74 15.60 24.13
C SER A 336 22.09 14.13 23.90
N LEU A 337 21.53 13.51 22.85
CA LEU A 337 21.81 12.13 22.47
C LEU A 337 22.74 12.10 21.25
N GLN A 338 23.64 11.14 21.23
CA GLN A 338 24.45 10.82 20.06
C GLN A 338 24.25 9.38 19.63
N ARG A 339 24.15 9.18 18.31
CA ARG A 339 24.08 7.86 17.68
C ARG A 339 25.47 7.23 17.68
N ILE A 340 25.55 5.94 18.00
CA ILE A 340 26.80 5.18 17.94
C ILE A 340 26.65 3.99 16.99
N GLY A 341 27.43 4.02 15.91
CA GLY A 341 27.37 3.02 14.84
C GLY A 341 26.30 3.29 13.77
N GLU A 342 26.20 2.37 12.83
CA GLU A 342 25.21 2.40 11.76
C GLU A 342 23.93 1.65 12.17
N PRO A 343 22.75 2.03 11.64
CA PRO A 343 21.53 1.26 11.83
C PRO A 343 21.71 -0.19 11.39
N VAL A 344 21.28 -1.14 12.23
CA VAL A 344 21.41 -2.58 11.99
C VAL A 344 20.04 -3.25 11.92
N GLN A 345 19.87 -4.22 11.02
CA GLN A 345 18.66 -5.02 11.00
C GLN A 345 18.75 -6.12 12.07
N CYS A 346 18.02 -5.93 13.17
CA CYS A 346 17.96 -6.91 14.26
C CYS A 346 17.04 -8.09 13.97
N ALA A 347 16.01 -7.89 13.15
CA ALA A 347 15.10 -8.95 12.72
C ALA A 347 15.60 -9.69 11.46
N ASP A 348 15.13 -10.92 11.26
CA ASP A 348 15.50 -11.72 10.08
C ASP A 348 14.82 -11.24 8.80
N SER A 349 13.59 -10.71 8.92
CA SER A 349 12.84 -10.08 7.84
C SER A 349 11.88 -9.05 8.44
N GLY A 350 11.13 -8.35 7.59
CA GLY A 350 10.23 -7.32 8.07
C GLY A 350 8.91 -7.81 8.65
N TYR A 351 7.99 -6.87 8.87
CA TYR A 351 6.72 -7.17 9.53
C TYR A 351 5.95 -8.24 8.81
N SER A 352 5.52 -9.25 9.56
CA SER A 352 4.86 -10.44 9.03
C SER A 352 3.65 -10.79 9.90
N PHE A 353 2.87 -11.76 9.45
CA PHE A 353 1.84 -12.38 10.26
C PHE A 353 2.43 -13.60 10.96
N MET A 354 2.43 -13.59 12.28
CA MET A 354 2.96 -14.67 13.11
C MET A 354 1.84 -15.66 13.42
N HIS A 355 2.08 -16.94 13.19
CA HIS A 355 1.10 -18.00 13.45
C HIS A 355 1.76 -19.25 14.01
N ARG A 356 0.96 -20.18 14.52
CA ARG A 356 1.51 -21.46 14.99
C ARG A 356 2.03 -22.29 13.82
N LYS A 357 3.03 -23.13 14.10
CA LYS A 357 3.65 -24.02 13.09
C LYS A 357 2.72 -25.10 12.55
N ASP A 358 1.72 -25.49 13.32
CA ASP A 358 0.69 -26.47 12.96
C ASP A 358 -0.50 -25.84 12.21
N PHE A 359 -0.49 -24.52 12.01
CA PHE A 359 -1.56 -23.80 11.34
C PHE A 359 -1.18 -23.51 9.89
N ASP A 360 -1.97 -24.03 8.95
CA ASP A 360 -1.81 -23.74 7.53
C ASP A 360 -2.28 -22.31 7.22
N PHE A 361 -1.31 -21.47 6.85
CA PHE A 361 -1.52 -20.07 6.51
C PHE A 361 -1.09 -19.75 5.07
N THR A 362 -0.83 -20.77 4.25
CA THR A 362 -0.35 -20.60 2.87
C THR A 362 -1.37 -19.87 1.98
N TRP A 363 -2.67 -20.07 2.22
CA TRP A 363 -3.73 -19.38 1.49
C TRP A 363 -3.63 -17.85 1.60
N PHE A 364 -3.22 -17.34 2.76
CA PHE A 364 -3.12 -15.91 2.99
C PHE A 364 -1.96 -15.33 2.20
N GLU A 365 -0.83 -16.02 2.13
CA GLU A 365 0.34 -15.58 1.36
C GLU A 365 0.03 -15.50 -0.14
N GLN A 366 -0.66 -16.52 -0.68
CA GLN A 366 -1.06 -16.54 -2.08
C GLN A 366 -1.95 -15.34 -2.43
N CYS A 367 -2.95 -15.06 -1.59
CA CYS A 367 -3.83 -13.92 -1.80
C CYS A 367 -3.16 -12.57 -1.50
N LEU A 368 -2.26 -12.49 -0.53
CA LEU A 368 -1.47 -11.29 -0.27
C LEU A 368 -0.66 -10.93 -1.51
N GLY A 369 -0.06 -11.93 -2.17
CA GLY A 369 0.53 -11.77 -3.50
C GLY A 369 -0.47 -11.14 -4.48
N GLN A 370 -1.65 -11.73 -4.66
CA GLN A 370 -2.67 -11.16 -5.56
C GLN A 370 -3.06 -9.71 -5.23
N VAL A 371 -3.20 -9.38 -3.94
CA VAL A 371 -3.48 -8.01 -3.47
C VAL A 371 -2.32 -7.05 -3.78
N ALA A 372 -1.07 -7.53 -3.70
CA ALA A 372 0.11 -6.77 -4.11
C ALA A 372 0.12 -6.52 -5.63
N TYR A 373 -0.02 -7.58 -6.43
CA TYR A 373 -0.02 -7.48 -7.90
C TYR A 373 -1.18 -6.64 -8.45
N SER A 374 -2.32 -6.59 -7.75
CA SER A 374 -3.45 -5.73 -8.15
C SER A 374 -3.21 -4.23 -7.85
N GLY A 375 -2.08 -3.86 -7.24
CA GLY A 375 -1.76 -2.50 -6.80
C GLY A 375 -2.53 -2.04 -5.55
N TYR A 376 -3.36 -2.90 -4.96
CA TYR A 376 -4.20 -2.51 -3.83
C TYR A 376 -3.38 -2.43 -2.54
N TYR A 377 -2.37 -3.29 -2.39
CA TYR A 377 -1.37 -3.16 -1.33
C TYR A 377 -0.69 -1.77 -1.36
N THR A 378 -0.21 -1.33 -2.53
CA THR A 378 0.39 0.01 -2.71
C THR A 378 -0.59 1.13 -2.38
N PHE A 379 -1.87 0.96 -2.76
CA PHE A 379 -2.93 1.87 -2.36
C PHE A 379 -3.09 1.96 -0.84
N LEU A 380 -3.10 0.83 -0.12
CA LEU A 380 -3.17 0.81 1.35
C LEU A 380 -1.96 1.51 1.98
N CYS A 381 -0.76 1.27 1.46
CA CYS A 381 0.46 1.92 1.93
C CYS A 381 0.38 3.45 1.80
N ASN A 382 -0.09 3.93 0.66
CA ASN A 382 -0.31 5.36 0.41
C ASN A 382 -1.42 5.93 1.28
N LYS A 383 -2.54 5.21 1.44
CA LYS A 383 -3.68 5.61 2.29
C LYS A 383 -3.22 5.89 3.72
N TRP A 384 -2.36 5.03 4.25
CA TRP A 384 -1.88 5.11 5.63
C TRP A 384 -0.57 5.88 5.79
N GLY A 385 0.00 6.43 4.70
CA GLY A 385 1.23 7.23 4.74
C GLY A 385 2.48 6.44 5.13
N ILE A 386 2.49 5.13 4.89
CA ILE A 386 3.59 4.21 5.25
C ILE A 386 4.34 3.66 4.05
N SER A 387 4.26 4.29 2.88
CA SER A 387 4.87 3.78 1.64
C SER A 387 6.38 3.58 1.75
N ALA A 388 7.08 4.30 2.63
CA ALA A 388 8.51 4.10 2.89
C ALA A 388 8.82 2.77 3.61
N TYR A 389 7.83 2.14 4.23
CA TYR A 389 7.96 0.87 4.96
C TYR A 389 7.33 -0.30 4.22
N CYS A 390 6.64 -0.05 3.11
CA CYS A 390 6.01 -1.09 2.32
C CYS A 390 6.96 -1.64 1.27
N TYR A 391 6.83 -2.94 1.00
CA TYR A 391 7.51 -3.55 -0.15
C TYR A 391 6.94 -3.04 -1.46
N THR A 392 7.78 -2.96 -2.48
CA THR A 392 7.35 -2.82 -3.87
C THR A 392 6.76 -4.14 -4.37
N VAL A 393 5.98 -4.12 -5.46
CA VAL A 393 5.35 -5.34 -6.00
C VAL A 393 6.40 -6.36 -6.41
N GLU A 394 7.53 -5.87 -6.90
CA GLU A 394 8.71 -6.63 -7.32
C GLU A 394 9.39 -7.38 -6.17
N GLU A 395 9.19 -6.92 -4.93
CA GLU A 395 9.76 -7.55 -3.73
C GLU A 395 8.85 -8.64 -3.13
N PHE A 396 7.59 -8.72 -3.57
CA PHE A 396 6.72 -9.84 -3.19
C PHE A 396 7.12 -11.11 -3.94
N PRO A 397 7.07 -12.29 -3.29
CA PRO A 397 7.22 -13.55 -4.00
C PRO A 397 6.22 -13.62 -5.17
N THR A 398 6.71 -13.85 -6.38
CA THR A 398 5.83 -14.08 -7.55
C THR A 398 4.88 -15.23 -7.26
N PRO A 399 3.55 -15.05 -7.39
CA PRO A 399 2.60 -16.11 -7.19
C PRO A 399 2.95 -17.28 -8.12
N PRO A 400 2.80 -18.53 -7.67
CA PRO A 400 3.07 -19.71 -8.50
C PRO A 400 2.32 -19.64 -9.85
N CYS A 401 1.11 -19.08 -9.85
CA CYS A 401 0.27 -18.95 -11.05
C CYS A 401 0.84 -18.02 -12.13
N VAL A 402 1.82 -17.16 -11.80
CA VAL A 402 2.48 -16.26 -12.77
C VAL A 402 3.72 -16.93 -13.39
N GLN A 403 4.37 -17.84 -12.65
CA GLN A 403 5.58 -18.50 -13.12
C GLN A 403 5.32 -19.47 -14.28
N ASP A 404 4.14 -20.12 -14.30
CA ASP A 404 3.76 -21.02 -15.40
C ASP A 404 3.46 -20.30 -16.73
N MET A 405 3.36 -18.96 -16.73
CA MET A 405 3.24 -18.15 -17.95
C MET A 405 4.57 -17.54 -18.42
N ALA A 406 5.62 -17.56 -17.58
CA ALA A 406 6.85 -16.79 -17.81
C ALA A 406 8.05 -17.61 -18.32
N VAL A 407 7.93 -18.93 -18.51
CA VAL A 407 9.04 -19.76 -19.02
C VAL A 407 8.78 -20.14 -20.48
N CYS A 408 8.99 -19.18 -21.37
CA CYS A 408 9.28 -19.40 -22.79
C CYS A 408 10.36 -18.39 -23.19
N ASP A 409 11.55 -18.55 -22.62
CA ASP A 409 12.72 -17.73 -22.97
C ASP A 409 13.25 -18.20 -24.34
N ILE A 410 13.01 -17.37 -25.36
CA ILE A 410 13.58 -17.50 -26.71
C ILE A 410 14.90 -16.76 -26.71
N ASP A 411 15.95 -17.35 -26.14
CA ASP A 411 17.32 -16.86 -26.35
C ASP A 411 18.30 -18.05 -26.29
N GLY A 412 18.43 -18.72 -27.44
CA GLY A 412 19.30 -19.87 -27.63
C GLY A 412 19.70 -20.10 -29.07
N ALA A 413 19.91 -19.03 -29.84
CA ALA A 413 20.48 -19.13 -31.18
C ALA A 413 21.39 -17.92 -31.46
N ASN A 414 22.62 -17.96 -30.98
CA ASN A 414 23.81 -17.55 -31.73
C ASN A 414 25.11 -17.89 -30.97
N GLU A 415 26.12 -18.25 -31.76
CA GLU A 415 27.51 -18.59 -31.41
C GLU A 415 27.77 -20.03 -30.93
N ALA A 416 27.99 -20.91 -31.92
CA ALA A 416 28.95 -21.99 -31.76
C ALA A 416 29.86 -22.08 -32.99
N ASP A 417 31.14 -21.91 -32.70
CA ASP A 417 32.29 -22.05 -33.56
C ASP A 417 32.30 -23.36 -34.36
N ALA A 418 32.86 -23.24 -35.56
CA ALA A 418 33.31 -24.36 -36.36
C ALA A 418 34.57 -24.97 -35.71
N ASP A 419 34.48 -26.21 -35.20
CA ASP A 419 35.50 -27.22 -35.50
C ASP A 419 35.04 -28.65 -35.15
N ASP A 420 35.24 -29.52 -36.14
CA ASP A 420 35.57 -30.93 -36.07
C ASP A 420 34.81 -31.95 -35.19
N ARG A 421 34.30 -32.97 -35.91
CA ARG A 421 34.17 -34.40 -35.54
C ARG A 421 33.06 -34.78 -34.55
N TYR A 422 31.94 -35.23 -35.10
CA TYR A 422 31.53 -36.64 -34.99
C TYR A 422 30.45 -36.96 -36.02
N GLU A 423 30.74 -37.91 -36.92
CA GLU A 423 29.74 -38.57 -37.75
C GLU A 423 28.84 -39.45 -36.88
N ASP A 424 27.62 -39.65 -37.37
CA ASP A 424 26.70 -40.75 -37.06
C ASP A 424 25.66 -40.50 -35.94
N LYS A 425 24.54 -39.90 -36.34
CA LYS A 425 23.16 -40.34 -36.04
C LYS A 425 22.16 -39.46 -36.80
N SER A 426 21.82 -39.90 -38.01
CA SER A 426 20.53 -39.59 -38.64
C SER A 426 19.42 -40.33 -37.89
N ASP A 427 18.30 -39.63 -37.66
CA ASP A 427 16.99 -40.08 -37.13
C ASP A 427 16.59 -39.41 -35.79
N ILE A 428 16.31 -38.10 -35.85
CA ILE A 428 15.33 -37.46 -34.95
C ILE A 428 14.52 -36.48 -35.82
N ASP A 429 13.50 -37.00 -36.50
CA ASP A 429 12.33 -36.22 -36.91
C ASP A 429 11.48 -35.99 -35.64
N GLY A 430 11.71 -34.87 -34.97
CA GLY A 430 11.06 -34.59 -33.67
C GLY A 430 10.86 -33.12 -33.33
N ASN A 431 11.03 -32.20 -34.29
CA ASN A 431 10.91 -30.76 -34.02
C ASN A 431 9.94 -30.01 -34.94
N GLU A 432 9.03 -30.72 -35.62
CA GLU A 432 7.91 -30.09 -36.33
C GLU A 432 6.73 -29.71 -35.41
N GLY A 433 6.78 -30.08 -34.12
CA GLY A 433 5.68 -29.83 -33.16
C GLY A 433 5.64 -28.43 -32.54
N LEU A 434 6.80 -27.78 -32.33
CA LEU A 434 6.84 -26.50 -31.60
C LEU A 434 6.44 -25.28 -32.45
N CYS A 435 6.67 -25.30 -33.77
CA CYS A 435 6.26 -24.19 -34.64
C CYS A 435 4.73 -24.18 -34.87
N THR A 436 4.08 -25.35 -34.88
CA THR A 436 2.62 -25.44 -34.95
C THR A 436 1.93 -24.91 -33.68
N GLU A 437 2.54 -25.03 -32.50
CA GLU A 437 1.96 -24.50 -31.25
C GLU A 437 2.03 -22.98 -31.19
N LEU A 438 3.09 -22.36 -31.73
CA LEU A 438 3.18 -20.90 -31.86
C LEU A 438 2.19 -20.35 -32.89
N GLU A 439 2.07 -20.98 -34.06
CA GLU A 439 1.07 -20.58 -35.06
C GLU A 439 -0.36 -20.81 -34.54
N GLU A 440 -0.59 -21.86 -33.75
CA GLU A 440 -1.88 -22.14 -33.14
C GLU A 440 -2.18 -21.19 -31.97
N PHE A 441 -1.20 -20.83 -31.15
CA PHE A 441 -1.34 -19.81 -30.11
C PHE A 441 -1.61 -18.42 -30.73
N GLU A 442 -0.85 -18.00 -31.74
CA GLU A 442 -1.10 -16.76 -32.48
C GLU A 442 -2.48 -16.77 -33.17
N ARG A 443 -2.92 -17.93 -33.67
CA ARG A 443 -4.26 -18.11 -34.24
C ARG A 443 -5.35 -18.01 -33.17
N LEU A 444 -5.17 -18.66 -32.01
CA LEU A 444 -6.11 -18.62 -30.88
C LEU A 444 -6.21 -17.21 -30.31
N GLU A 445 -5.09 -16.51 -30.17
CA GLU A 445 -5.05 -15.10 -29.80
C GLU A 445 -5.73 -14.21 -30.86
N ARG A 446 -5.50 -14.47 -32.15
CA ARG A 446 -6.19 -13.72 -33.24
C ARG A 446 -7.71 -13.94 -33.23
N ASP A 447 -8.14 -15.14 -32.89
CA ASP A 447 -9.56 -15.50 -32.79
C ASP A 447 -10.22 -15.10 -31.45
N ARG A 448 -9.43 -14.71 -30.44
CA ARG A 448 -9.92 -14.18 -29.17
C ARG A 448 -10.70 -12.88 -29.41
N THR A 449 -11.89 -12.82 -28.83
CA THR A 449 -12.70 -11.61 -28.82
C THR A 449 -12.30 -10.72 -27.63
N PHE A 450 -11.82 -9.52 -27.92
CA PHE A 450 -11.53 -8.51 -26.91
C PHE A 450 -12.78 -7.67 -26.63
N THR A 451 -13.18 -7.56 -25.38
CA THR A 451 -14.35 -6.78 -24.98
C THR A 451 -13.91 -5.43 -24.42
N PHE A 452 -14.43 -4.35 -25.00
CA PHE A 452 -14.19 -2.98 -24.58
C PHE A 452 -15.44 -2.41 -23.92
N THR A 453 -15.25 -1.57 -22.91
CA THR A 453 -16.36 -0.80 -22.34
C THR A 453 -16.11 0.70 -22.42
N GLY A 454 -17.19 1.47 -22.45
CA GLY A 454 -17.14 2.93 -22.44
C GLY A 454 -18.51 3.55 -22.17
N GLN A 455 -18.53 4.87 -21.98
CA GLN A 455 -19.77 5.62 -21.73
C GLN A 455 -20.71 5.66 -22.94
N THR A 456 -20.13 5.53 -24.13
CA THR A 456 -20.84 5.43 -25.40
C THR A 456 -20.16 4.38 -26.27
N ILE A 457 -20.96 3.63 -27.02
CA ILE A 457 -20.46 2.71 -28.07
C ILE A 457 -20.21 3.44 -29.38
N ASP A 458 -20.68 4.68 -29.49
CA ASP A 458 -20.47 5.56 -30.63
C ASP A 458 -19.69 6.81 -30.18
N GLY A 459 -18.84 7.36 -31.05
CA GLY A 459 -17.98 8.50 -30.75
C GLY A 459 -16.54 8.25 -31.20
N PHE A 460 -15.68 9.25 -31.00
CA PHE A 460 -14.29 9.20 -31.46
C PHE A 460 -13.52 8.00 -30.93
N THR A 461 -13.47 7.82 -29.61
CA THR A 461 -12.70 6.74 -29.00
C THR A 461 -13.20 5.36 -29.44
N ALA A 462 -14.52 5.14 -29.47
CA ALA A 462 -15.07 3.86 -29.90
C ALA A 462 -14.79 3.56 -31.38
N GLN A 463 -14.88 4.56 -32.27
CA GLN A 463 -14.53 4.37 -33.69
C GLN A 463 -13.04 4.13 -33.89
N LEU A 464 -12.18 4.83 -33.14
CA LEU A 464 -10.74 4.63 -33.19
C LEU A 464 -10.35 3.22 -32.71
N VAL A 465 -10.95 2.73 -31.62
CA VAL A 465 -10.72 1.37 -31.14
C VAL A 465 -11.20 0.33 -32.16
N ARG A 466 -12.39 0.53 -32.77
CA ARG A 466 -12.87 -0.35 -33.85
C ARG A 466 -11.88 -0.40 -35.01
N GLU A 467 -11.41 0.76 -35.46
CA GLU A 467 -10.47 0.83 -36.57
C GLU A 467 -9.12 0.21 -36.23
N THR A 468 -8.66 0.37 -34.99
CA THR A 468 -7.43 -0.27 -34.50
C THR A 468 -7.58 -1.79 -34.50
N CYS A 469 -8.70 -2.30 -33.99
CA CYS A 469 -9.02 -3.73 -34.02
C CYS A 469 -9.09 -4.30 -35.43
N GLU A 470 -9.79 -3.62 -36.35
CA GLU A 470 -9.89 -4.02 -37.76
C GLU A 470 -8.51 -4.03 -38.43
N HIS A 471 -7.70 -2.99 -38.19
CA HIS A 471 -6.33 -2.89 -38.71
C HIS A 471 -5.43 -4.04 -38.22
N CYS A 472 -5.57 -4.48 -36.97
CA CYS A 472 -4.85 -5.65 -36.44
C CYS A 472 -5.46 -7.01 -36.85
N GLY A 473 -6.62 -7.03 -37.51
CA GLY A 473 -7.38 -8.27 -37.70
C GLY A 473 -7.85 -8.93 -36.40
N ARG A 474 -8.11 -8.15 -35.35
CA ARG A 474 -8.62 -8.61 -34.05
C ARG A 474 -10.14 -8.44 -33.99
N ARG A 475 -10.84 -9.40 -33.38
CA ARG A 475 -12.28 -9.28 -33.10
C ARG A 475 -12.48 -8.50 -31.81
N CYS A 476 -13.22 -7.40 -31.89
CA CYS A 476 -13.50 -6.55 -30.74
C CYS A 476 -15.00 -6.34 -30.55
N GLU A 477 -15.48 -6.56 -29.33
CA GLU A 477 -16.86 -6.34 -28.91
C GLU A 477 -16.94 -5.13 -27.97
N PHE A 478 -18.06 -4.42 -28.01
CA PHE A 478 -18.27 -3.22 -27.19
C PHE A 478 -19.48 -3.39 -26.29
N THR A 479 -19.24 -3.30 -24.99
CA THR A 479 -20.28 -3.44 -23.96
C THR A 479 -20.52 -2.09 -23.29
N LEU A 480 -21.77 -1.65 -23.27
CA LEU A 480 -22.18 -0.49 -22.47
C LEU A 480 -22.32 -0.92 -21.00
N LEU A 481 -21.71 -0.17 -20.09
CA LEU A 481 -21.98 -0.35 -18.67
C LEU A 481 -23.45 -0.02 -18.38
N PRO A 482 -24.19 -0.90 -17.68
CA PRO A 482 -25.54 -0.59 -17.24
C PRO A 482 -25.46 0.55 -16.22
N GLY A 483 -25.89 1.74 -16.62
CA GLY A 483 -25.90 2.93 -15.77
C GLY A 483 -26.90 3.96 -16.28
N ASN A 484 -27.58 4.64 -15.37
CA ASN A 484 -28.48 5.73 -15.70
C ASN A 484 -27.72 6.79 -16.49
N PRO A 485 -28.20 7.25 -17.67
CA PRO A 485 -27.51 8.24 -18.49
C PRO A 485 -27.03 9.50 -17.77
N THR A 486 -27.67 9.86 -16.66
CA THR A 486 -27.33 11.02 -15.83
C THR A 486 -26.23 10.76 -14.81
N ASP A 487 -25.99 9.53 -14.38
CA ASP A 487 -25.00 9.17 -13.32
C ASP A 487 -23.65 8.69 -13.90
N ARG A 488 -23.48 8.93 -15.21
CA ARG A 488 -22.48 8.33 -16.10
C ARG A 488 -21.01 8.55 -15.78
N PHE A 489 -20.60 9.45 -14.89
CA PHE A 489 -19.17 9.63 -14.61
C PHE A 489 -18.73 8.84 -13.36
N LEU A 490 -19.52 8.90 -12.30
CA LEU A 490 -19.21 8.30 -11.00
C LEU A 490 -19.40 6.77 -11.00
N GLU A 491 -20.56 6.34 -11.50
CA GLU A 491 -20.90 4.91 -11.56
C GLU A 491 -20.12 4.21 -12.66
N SER A 492 -19.84 4.87 -13.78
CA SER A 492 -19.10 4.24 -14.87
C SER A 492 -17.64 3.99 -14.50
N CYS A 493 -16.95 4.89 -13.79
CA CYS A 493 -15.57 4.62 -13.36
C CYS A 493 -15.53 3.48 -12.33
N THR A 494 -16.42 3.51 -11.34
CA THR A 494 -16.45 2.47 -10.29
C THR A 494 -16.87 1.11 -10.86
N ALA A 495 -17.88 1.09 -11.73
CA ALA A 495 -18.28 -0.11 -12.44
C ALA A 495 -17.22 -0.57 -13.44
N ALA A 496 -16.54 0.36 -14.16
CA ALA A 496 -15.38 0.12 -15.03
C ALA A 496 -14.27 -0.60 -14.28
N PHE A 497 -13.92 -0.11 -13.08
CA PHE A 497 -12.88 -0.72 -12.25
C PHE A 497 -13.30 -2.13 -11.81
N LYS A 498 -14.53 -2.28 -11.30
CA LYS A 498 -15.01 -3.59 -10.83
C LYS A 498 -15.11 -4.59 -11.96
N GLY A 499 -15.58 -4.19 -13.15
CA GLY A 499 -15.69 -5.10 -14.28
C GLY A 499 -14.37 -5.41 -14.95
N LEU A 500 -13.42 -4.46 -15.04
CA LEU A 500 -12.04 -4.78 -15.43
C LEU A 500 -11.44 -5.82 -14.48
N ARG A 501 -11.49 -5.56 -13.16
CA ARG A 501 -10.95 -6.47 -12.15
C ARG A 501 -11.59 -7.86 -12.21
N ASN A 502 -12.90 -7.92 -12.43
CA ASN A 502 -13.64 -9.19 -12.51
C ASN A 502 -13.56 -9.85 -13.90
N GLY A 503 -12.85 -9.25 -14.87
CA GLY A 503 -12.73 -9.80 -16.22
C GLY A 503 -14.02 -9.78 -17.04
N TYR A 504 -14.96 -8.87 -16.74
CA TYR A 504 -16.16 -8.68 -17.56
C TYR A 504 -15.88 -8.01 -18.91
N TYR A 505 -14.74 -7.32 -19.02
CA TYR A 505 -14.19 -6.76 -20.25
C TYR A 505 -12.67 -6.61 -20.09
N ASP A 506 -11.96 -6.55 -21.21
CA ASP A 506 -10.50 -6.51 -21.27
C ASP A 506 -9.95 -5.09 -21.11
N ALA A 507 -10.68 -4.07 -21.60
CA ALA A 507 -10.26 -2.67 -21.49
C ALA A 507 -11.44 -1.69 -21.31
N CYS A 508 -11.18 -0.58 -20.61
CA CYS A 508 -12.06 0.57 -20.49
C CYS A 508 -11.53 1.71 -21.36
N MET A 509 -12.38 2.25 -22.23
CA MET A 509 -12.07 3.36 -23.12
C MET A 509 -12.15 4.73 -22.42
N ASP A 510 -11.45 5.71 -22.97
CA ASP A 510 -11.50 7.13 -22.55
C ASP A 510 -11.05 7.38 -21.10
N ALA A 511 -10.21 6.49 -20.57
CA ALA A 511 -9.69 6.63 -19.22
C ALA A 511 -8.55 7.65 -19.21
N THR A 512 -8.65 8.65 -18.33
CA THR A 512 -7.56 9.60 -18.11
C THR A 512 -6.50 8.94 -17.26
N ASN A 513 -5.29 8.87 -17.79
CA ASN A 513 -4.18 8.32 -17.06
C ASN A 513 -3.83 9.25 -15.89
N SER A 514 -3.96 8.76 -14.66
CA SER A 514 -3.62 9.51 -13.44
C SER A 514 -2.75 8.62 -12.58
N ILE A 515 -1.83 9.21 -11.81
CA ILE A 515 -0.93 8.48 -10.90
C ILE A 515 -1.72 7.49 -10.02
N TYR A 516 -2.91 7.88 -9.57
CA TYR A 516 -3.79 7.01 -8.80
C TYR A 516 -4.21 5.75 -9.58
N LEU A 517 -4.57 5.89 -10.86
CA LEU A 517 -4.99 4.77 -11.70
C LEU A 517 -3.82 3.94 -12.24
N GLU A 518 -2.66 4.53 -12.53
CA GLU A 518 -1.43 3.80 -12.95
C GLU A 518 -0.96 2.79 -11.90
N ASN A 519 -1.23 3.09 -10.62
CA ASN A 519 -0.92 2.17 -9.56
C ASN A 519 -1.77 0.89 -9.63
N MET A 520 -2.98 0.95 -10.19
CA MET A 520 -3.94 -0.17 -10.21
C MET A 520 -4.12 -0.82 -11.60
N PHE A 521 -3.89 -0.07 -12.67
CA PHE A 521 -4.17 -0.48 -14.05
C PHE A 521 -3.00 -0.11 -14.96
N SER A 522 -2.91 -0.79 -16.09
CA SER A 522 -2.05 -0.41 -17.19
C SER A 522 -2.83 0.45 -18.18
N PHE A 523 -2.11 1.28 -18.92
CA PHE A 523 -2.68 2.16 -19.93
C PHE A 523 -2.04 1.92 -21.29
N SER A 524 -2.85 2.05 -22.35
CA SER A 524 -2.34 2.09 -23.72
C SER A 524 -1.59 3.40 -23.95
N ALA A 525 -0.89 3.49 -25.07
CA ALA A 525 -0.51 4.77 -25.64
C ALA A 525 -1.74 5.72 -25.66
N PRO A 526 -1.57 7.00 -25.30
CA PRO A 526 -2.67 7.94 -25.23
C PRO A 526 -3.29 8.13 -26.62
N LEU A 527 -4.60 7.89 -26.70
CA LEU A 527 -5.42 8.07 -27.90
C LEU A 527 -5.74 9.55 -28.16
N MET A 528 -5.76 10.35 -27.09
CA MET A 528 -6.03 11.78 -27.10
C MET A 528 -5.07 12.51 -26.17
N LYS A 529 -4.78 13.79 -26.44
CA LYS A 529 -3.97 14.63 -25.56
C LYS A 529 -4.60 14.73 -24.17
N SER A 530 -3.75 14.89 -23.15
CA SER A 530 -4.22 15.14 -21.78
C SER A 530 -5.02 16.43 -21.73
N GLU A 531 -6.20 16.35 -21.15
CA GLU A 531 -6.93 17.53 -20.72
C GLU A 531 -6.06 18.30 -19.73
N GLN A 532 -5.97 19.62 -19.90
CA GLN A 532 -5.35 20.46 -18.89
C GLN A 532 -6.39 20.74 -17.80
N THR A 533 -5.94 20.68 -16.57
CA THR A 533 -6.70 21.18 -15.42
C THR A 533 -6.44 22.67 -15.28
N ILE A 534 -7.52 23.41 -15.03
CA ILE A 534 -7.48 24.83 -14.74
C ILE A 534 -8.11 25.09 -13.38
N VAL A 535 -7.59 26.10 -12.69
CA VAL A 535 -8.19 26.63 -11.46
C VAL A 535 -8.97 27.87 -11.82
N VAL A 536 -10.23 27.90 -11.39
CA VAL A 536 -11.17 28.98 -11.70
C VAL A 536 -11.65 29.62 -10.41
N THR A 537 -11.69 30.95 -10.40
CA THR A 537 -12.19 31.75 -9.26
C THR A 537 -13.01 32.93 -9.77
N ARG A 538 -13.69 33.62 -8.85
CA ARG A 538 -14.36 34.89 -9.15
C ARG A 538 -13.38 36.06 -9.13
N PHE A 539 -13.74 37.17 -9.76
CA PHE A 539 -12.87 38.36 -9.79
C PHE A 539 -12.67 39.04 -8.43
N ASP A 540 -13.61 38.88 -7.50
CA ASP A 540 -13.65 39.56 -6.19
C ASP A 540 -12.89 38.83 -5.07
N THR A 541 -12.40 37.61 -5.29
CA THR A 541 -11.68 36.82 -4.27
C THR A 541 -10.25 37.32 -4.00
N GLY A 542 -9.69 38.14 -4.90
CA GLY A 542 -8.28 38.54 -4.84
C GLY A 542 -7.27 37.46 -5.26
N ILE A 543 -7.72 36.23 -5.53
CA ILE A 543 -6.87 35.10 -5.97
C ILE A 543 -6.58 35.23 -7.48
N VAL A 544 -5.34 35.55 -7.87
CA VAL A 544 -4.94 35.72 -9.29
C VAL A 544 -3.89 34.72 -9.75
N GLN A 545 -3.13 34.12 -8.82
CA GLN A 545 -2.09 33.12 -9.08
C GLN A 545 -2.12 32.03 -8.01
N PHE A 546 -1.46 30.89 -8.27
CA PHE A 546 -1.47 29.74 -7.35
C PHE A 546 -0.92 30.06 -5.96
N THR A 547 0.07 30.96 -5.86
CA THR A 547 0.63 31.39 -4.56
C THR A 547 -0.34 32.19 -3.70
N ASP A 548 -1.46 32.63 -4.25
CA ASP A 548 -2.50 33.30 -3.49
C ASP A 548 -3.45 32.29 -2.82
N LEU A 549 -3.37 31.00 -3.17
CA LEU A 549 -4.11 29.94 -2.49
C LEU A 549 -3.53 29.72 -1.08
N ARG A 550 -4.40 29.79 -0.08
CA ARG A 550 -4.06 29.65 1.34
C ARG A 550 -4.80 28.47 1.95
N LEU A 551 -4.29 27.98 3.08
CA LEU A 551 -4.83 26.81 3.77
C LEU A 551 -6.30 26.97 4.18
N ASP A 552 -6.77 28.20 4.35
CA ASP A 552 -8.14 28.56 4.74
C ASP A 552 -9.11 28.72 3.55
N HIS A 553 -8.62 28.65 2.30
CA HIS A 553 -9.49 28.71 1.12
C HIS A 553 -10.20 27.39 0.88
N LYS A 554 -11.49 27.47 0.57
CA LYS A 554 -12.34 26.34 0.21
C LYS A 554 -12.19 26.00 -1.26
N ILE A 555 -11.82 24.76 -1.54
CA ILE A 555 -11.55 24.27 -2.90
C ILE A 555 -12.66 23.28 -3.30
N GLY A 556 -13.35 23.62 -4.39
CA GLY A 556 -14.38 22.78 -4.98
C GLY A 556 -13.81 21.79 -5.99
N PHE A 557 -14.12 20.50 -5.82
CA PHE A 557 -13.79 19.44 -6.76
C PHE A 557 -15.03 18.74 -7.26
N ALA A 558 -14.98 18.23 -8.49
CA ALA A 558 -15.97 17.29 -8.97
C ALA A 558 -15.68 15.92 -8.36
N LYS A 559 -16.67 15.30 -7.73
CA LYS A 559 -16.53 13.98 -7.13
C LYS A 559 -16.09 12.96 -8.20
N THR A 560 -15.10 12.14 -7.86
CA THR A 560 -14.41 11.17 -8.74
C THR A 560 -13.77 11.73 -10.01
N TYR A 561 -13.62 13.04 -10.14
CA TYR A 561 -12.83 13.61 -11.23
C TYR A 561 -11.33 13.48 -10.92
N PHE A 562 -10.51 13.31 -11.95
CA PHE A 562 -9.08 13.06 -11.78
C PHE A 562 -8.33 14.28 -11.20
N ALA A 563 -8.83 15.50 -11.46
CA ALA A 563 -8.37 16.69 -10.77
C ALA A 563 -9.01 16.76 -9.37
N ASN A 564 -8.35 16.13 -8.40
CA ASN A 564 -8.76 16.06 -7.00
C ASN A 564 -7.70 16.69 -6.07
N LYS A 565 -7.90 16.58 -4.75
CA LYS A 565 -6.96 17.12 -3.74
C LYS A 565 -5.54 16.56 -3.86
N TYR A 566 -5.38 15.32 -4.33
CA TYR A 566 -4.07 14.71 -4.52
C TYR A 566 -3.33 15.31 -5.70
N CYS A 567 -4.04 15.61 -6.80
CA CYS A 567 -3.45 16.35 -7.91
C CYS A 567 -2.97 17.74 -7.45
N VAL A 568 -3.79 18.49 -6.72
CA VAL A 568 -3.40 19.82 -6.21
C VAL A 568 -2.12 19.74 -5.37
N ARG A 569 -2.03 18.71 -4.52
CA ARG A 569 -0.84 18.49 -3.70
C ARG A 569 0.40 18.16 -4.55
N SER A 570 0.25 17.29 -5.55
CA SER A 570 1.35 16.89 -6.45
C SER A 570 1.83 18.07 -7.29
N GLU A 571 0.92 18.71 -8.02
CA GLU A 571 1.26 19.66 -9.08
C GLU A 571 1.51 21.07 -8.55
N LEU A 572 0.81 21.47 -7.48
CA LEU A 572 0.92 22.82 -6.92
C LEU A 572 1.75 22.87 -5.63
N GLY A 573 2.19 21.72 -5.11
CA GLY A 573 2.93 21.63 -3.84
C GLY A 573 2.12 22.12 -2.63
N PHE A 574 0.80 22.19 -2.77
CA PHE A 574 -0.10 22.81 -1.80
C PHE A 574 -0.94 21.74 -1.11
N ASN A 575 -0.85 21.62 0.22
CA ASN A 575 -1.64 20.68 0.98
C ASN A 575 -2.99 21.32 1.38
N VAL A 576 -4.08 20.80 0.85
CA VAL A 576 -5.44 21.27 1.17
C VAL A 576 -5.93 20.54 2.43
N SER A 577 -6.34 21.26 3.46
CA SER A 577 -6.99 20.64 4.63
C SER A 577 -8.31 19.98 4.19
N ASP A 578 -8.59 18.78 4.69
CA ASP A 578 -9.81 18.03 4.35
C ASP A 578 -11.09 18.82 4.69
N GLU A 579 -11.04 19.68 5.71
CA GLU A 579 -12.17 20.55 6.09
C GLU A 579 -12.48 21.65 5.05
N ASN A 580 -11.53 21.93 4.16
CA ASN A 580 -11.63 22.95 3.11
C ASN A 580 -11.83 22.34 1.72
N VAL A 581 -11.94 21.01 1.63
CA VAL A 581 -12.27 20.29 0.39
C VAL A 581 -13.78 20.14 0.29
N ILE A 582 -14.38 20.67 -0.78
CA ILE A 582 -15.81 20.50 -1.07
C ILE A 582 -15.96 19.69 -2.36
N GLU A 583 -16.37 18.44 -2.23
CA GLU A 583 -16.67 17.58 -3.37
C GLU A 583 -18.14 17.72 -3.78
N LEU A 584 -18.37 18.01 -5.06
CA LEU A 584 -19.71 18.14 -5.64
C LEU A 584 -19.93 17.06 -6.68
N GLU A 585 -21.12 16.46 -6.66
CA GLU A 585 -21.52 15.48 -7.66
C GLU A 585 -21.80 16.18 -9.00
N ILE A 586 -21.16 15.68 -10.06
CA ILE A 586 -21.32 16.20 -11.41
C ILE A 586 -21.92 15.11 -12.30
N LYS A 587 -22.98 15.48 -13.01
CA LYS A 587 -23.76 14.58 -13.87
C LYS A 587 -23.55 14.93 -15.33
N GLY A 588 -23.06 13.96 -16.13
CA GLY A 588 -22.92 14.10 -17.59
C GLY A 588 -22.08 15.31 -18.06
N GLY A 589 -20.98 15.62 -17.35
CA GLY A 589 -20.13 16.79 -17.68
C GLY A 589 -20.79 18.15 -17.38
N ASN A 590 -21.90 18.17 -16.64
CA ASN A 590 -22.54 19.43 -16.23
C ASN A 590 -21.75 20.10 -15.09
N TRP A 591 -20.85 21.02 -15.43
CA TRP A 591 -20.05 21.79 -14.48
C TRP A 591 -20.84 22.82 -13.66
N SER A 592 -22.14 23.02 -13.95
CA SER A 592 -22.97 24.01 -13.28
C SER A 592 -22.98 23.93 -11.74
N PRO A 593 -22.96 22.76 -11.08
CA PRO A 593 -22.91 22.69 -9.62
C PRO A 593 -21.66 23.36 -9.03
N LEU A 594 -20.49 23.16 -9.65
CA LEU A 594 -19.24 23.83 -9.23
C LEU A 594 -19.32 25.34 -9.44
N PHE A 595 -19.81 25.78 -10.59
CA PHE A 595 -19.99 27.22 -10.85
C PHE A 595 -21.05 27.88 -9.96
N SER A 596 -22.11 27.16 -9.57
CA SER A 596 -23.08 27.64 -8.59
C SER A 596 -22.45 27.74 -7.21
N ALA A 597 -21.67 26.75 -6.77
CA ALA A 597 -20.96 26.81 -5.50
C ALA A 597 -19.98 27.99 -5.45
N LEU A 598 -19.30 28.28 -6.56
CA LEU A 598 -18.41 29.43 -6.68
C LEU A 598 -19.19 30.76 -6.59
N ARG A 599 -20.34 30.88 -7.28
CA ARG A 599 -21.22 32.08 -7.20
C ARG A 599 -21.82 32.30 -5.81
N GLU A 600 -22.16 31.22 -5.12
CA GLU A 600 -22.80 31.25 -3.80
C GLU A 600 -21.82 31.42 -2.62
N ASN A 601 -20.53 31.68 -2.88
CA ASN A 601 -19.48 31.74 -1.86
C ASN A 601 -19.33 30.44 -1.04
N LYS A 602 -19.72 29.29 -1.60
CA LYS A 602 -19.52 27.99 -0.94
C LYS A 602 -18.08 27.53 -1.06
N VAL A 603 -17.43 27.84 -2.18
CA VAL A 603 -16.02 27.59 -2.49
C VAL A 603 -15.37 28.88 -3.00
N ASP A 604 -14.07 29.02 -2.78
CA ASP A 604 -13.28 30.17 -3.26
C ASP A 604 -12.69 29.91 -4.65
N VAL A 605 -12.36 28.65 -4.92
CA VAL A 605 -11.84 28.19 -6.21
C VAL A 605 -12.43 26.83 -6.58
N ILE A 606 -12.47 26.52 -7.88
CA ILE A 606 -12.86 25.21 -8.40
C ILE A 606 -11.80 24.71 -9.39
N LEU A 607 -11.65 23.38 -9.49
CA LEU A 607 -10.82 22.73 -10.50
C LEU A 607 -11.68 22.04 -11.55
N ILE A 608 -11.42 22.35 -12.82
CA ILE A 608 -12.16 21.80 -13.97
C ILE A 608 -11.22 21.57 -15.16
N SER A 609 -11.72 20.90 -16.20
CA SER A 609 -11.05 20.78 -17.50
C SER A 609 -10.99 22.13 -18.25
N ASP A 610 -9.90 22.41 -18.95
CA ASP A 610 -9.69 23.63 -19.72
C ASP A 610 -10.76 23.91 -20.79
N GLY A 611 -11.33 22.85 -21.38
CA GLY A 611 -12.43 22.94 -22.34
C GLY A 611 -13.77 23.39 -21.75
N SER A 612 -13.86 23.58 -20.43
CA SER A 612 -15.13 23.74 -19.70
C SER A 612 -15.37 25.14 -19.12
N LEU A 613 -14.56 26.15 -19.44
CA LEU A 613 -14.75 27.54 -18.98
C LEU A 613 -16.05 28.17 -19.52
N PRO A 614 -17.01 28.53 -18.66
CA PRO A 614 -18.19 29.29 -19.05
C PRO A 614 -17.99 30.77 -18.73
N ASN A 615 -18.23 31.61 -19.73
CA ASN A 615 -18.51 33.05 -19.61
C ASN A 615 -17.42 33.94 -18.98
N SER A 616 -17.67 35.25 -19.03
CA SER A 616 -16.77 36.33 -18.57
C SER A 616 -16.83 36.63 -17.07
N GLU A 617 -17.58 35.87 -16.27
CA GLU A 617 -17.79 36.13 -14.83
C GLU A 617 -16.69 35.53 -13.93
N PHE A 618 -15.92 34.58 -14.46
CA PHE A 618 -14.84 33.92 -13.75
C PHE A 618 -13.49 34.22 -14.39
N ARG A 619 -12.43 34.04 -13.62
CA ARG A 619 -11.06 34.14 -14.11
C ARG A 619 -10.28 32.87 -13.82
N LEU A 620 -9.30 32.64 -14.68
CA LEU A 620 -8.26 31.65 -14.44
C LEU A 620 -7.32 32.11 -13.35
N VAL A 621 -6.94 31.17 -12.48
CA VAL A 621 -5.86 31.33 -11.50
C VAL A 621 -4.65 30.60 -12.04
N GLY A 622 -3.56 31.34 -12.29
CA GLY A 622 -2.33 30.74 -12.82
C GLY A 622 -2.46 30.20 -14.25
N LYS A 623 -1.59 29.26 -14.61
CA LYS A 623 -1.56 28.60 -15.92
C LYS A 623 -2.23 27.23 -15.82
N PRO A 624 -2.87 26.71 -16.89
CA PRO A 624 -3.29 25.32 -16.92
C PRO A 624 -2.12 24.36 -16.60
N PHE A 625 -2.43 23.25 -15.92
CA PHE A 625 -1.47 22.21 -15.54
C PHE A 625 -2.09 20.83 -15.73
N GLN A 626 -1.28 19.77 -15.71
CA GLN A 626 -1.76 18.41 -15.94
C GLN A 626 -1.87 17.65 -14.63
N CYS A 627 -3.07 17.15 -14.33
CA CYS A 627 -3.27 16.20 -13.22
C CYS A 627 -3.03 14.74 -13.64
N GLY A 628 -3.06 14.48 -14.95
CA GLY A 628 -2.75 13.18 -15.53
C GLY A 628 -1.29 13.09 -15.93
N SER A 629 -0.71 11.90 -15.79
CA SER A 629 0.65 11.57 -16.25
C SER A 629 0.73 11.53 -17.78
N SER A 630 -0.38 11.18 -18.44
CA SER A 630 -0.49 11.16 -19.90
C SER A 630 -1.87 11.57 -20.39
N GLY A 631 -2.06 11.50 -21.71
CA GLY A 631 -3.37 11.65 -22.33
C GLY A 631 -4.37 10.56 -22.00
N LYS A 632 -5.57 10.67 -22.56
CA LYS A 632 -6.61 9.63 -22.38
C LYS A 632 -6.27 8.42 -23.24
N GLY A 633 -6.33 7.24 -22.66
CA GLY A 633 -6.02 5.97 -23.31
C GLY A 633 -7.07 4.90 -23.04
N LEU A 634 -6.71 3.66 -23.37
CA LEU A 634 -7.37 2.48 -22.85
C LEU A 634 -6.77 2.14 -21.50
N MET A 635 -7.62 1.87 -20.51
CA MET A 635 -7.22 1.35 -19.21
C MET A 635 -7.55 -0.14 -19.15
N PHE A 636 -6.56 -0.97 -18.88
CA PHE A 636 -6.69 -2.42 -18.81
C PHE A 636 -5.99 -2.97 -17.56
N ARG A 637 -6.25 -4.23 -17.22
CA ARG A 637 -5.58 -4.85 -16.07
C ARG A 637 -4.08 -5.00 -16.33
N LYS A 638 -3.26 -4.92 -15.28
CA LYS A 638 -1.81 -5.02 -15.40
C LYS A 638 -1.33 -6.38 -15.92
N ASP A 639 -2.13 -7.42 -15.75
CA ASP A 639 -1.88 -8.78 -16.22
C ASP A 639 -2.38 -9.05 -17.65
N SER A 640 -3.04 -8.07 -18.29
CA SER A 640 -3.48 -8.19 -19.67
C SER A 640 -2.39 -7.75 -20.65
N ASP A 641 -2.08 -8.58 -21.64
CA ASP A 641 -1.25 -8.16 -22.77
C ASP A 641 -2.06 -7.31 -23.76
N PHE A 642 -1.75 -6.02 -23.79
CA PHE A 642 -2.31 -5.03 -24.72
C PHE A 642 -1.25 -4.42 -25.64
N SER A 643 -0.04 -4.99 -25.69
CA SER A 643 1.06 -4.49 -26.53
C SER A 643 0.71 -4.46 -28.01
N TRP A 644 -0.12 -5.40 -28.47
CA TRP A 644 -0.64 -5.46 -29.84
C TRP A 644 -1.45 -4.21 -30.20
N PHE A 645 -2.19 -3.65 -29.25
CA PHE A 645 -3.06 -2.50 -29.50
C PHE A 645 -2.23 -1.26 -29.78
N ASP A 646 -1.21 -1.00 -28.96
CA ASP A 646 -0.32 0.15 -29.14
C ASP A 646 0.44 0.07 -30.45
N LYS A 647 0.95 -1.11 -30.81
CA LYS A 647 1.60 -1.33 -32.11
C LYS A 647 0.69 -0.94 -33.27
N CYS A 648 -0.53 -1.47 -33.33
CA CYS A 648 -1.46 -1.16 -34.42
C CYS A 648 -1.97 0.28 -34.39
N PHE A 649 -2.20 0.84 -33.20
CA PHE A 649 -2.60 2.23 -33.05
C PHE A 649 -1.51 3.15 -33.64
N ASN A 650 -0.24 2.88 -33.35
CA ASN A 650 0.88 3.60 -33.93
C ASN A 650 0.92 3.48 -35.46
N GLU A 651 0.66 2.28 -36.02
CA GLU A 651 0.57 2.11 -37.48
C GLU A 651 -0.58 2.93 -38.10
N LEU A 652 -1.72 3.10 -37.41
CA LEU A 652 -2.81 3.98 -37.83
C LEU A 652 -2.45 5.47 -37.75
N VAL A 653 -1.59 5.85 -36.80
CA VAL A 653 -1.05 7.21 -36.72
C VAL A 653 -0.09 7.45 -37.89
N ASP A 654 0.81 6.50 -38.17
CA ASP A 654 1.83 6.60 -39.21
C ASP A 654 1.25 6.64 -40.63
N ASN A 655 0.14 5.94 -40.89
CA ASN A 655 -0.51 5.89 -42.20
C ASN A 655 -1.59 6.97 -42.42
N GLU A 656 -1.66 7.97 -41.54
CA GLU A 656 -2.61 9.09 -41.55
C GLU A 656 -4.10 8.73 -41.37
N ARG A 657 -4.46 7.46 -41.10
CA ARG A 657 -5.86 7.07 -40.85
C ARG A 657 -6.41 7.65 -39.55
N TYR A 658 -5.60 7.71 -38.49
CA TYR A 658 -5.96 8.38 -37.24
C TYR A 658 -6.44 9.83 -37.48
N TYR A 659 -5.70 10.58 -38.30
CA TYR A 659 -6.03 11.97 -38.64
C TYR A 659 -7.31 12.08 -39.48
N THR A 660 -7.53 11.13 -40.38
CA THR A 660 -8.75 11.05 -41.17
C THR A 660 -9.96 10.83 -40.26
N LEU A 661 -9.87 9.94 -39.26
CA LEU A 661 -10.91 9.75 -38.25
C LEU A 661 -11.16 11.02 -37.42
N CYS A 662 -10.10 11.67 -36.94
CA CYS A 662 -10.19 12.95 -36.22
C CYS A 662 -10.95 14.02 -37.02
N ASN A 663 -10.63 14.17 -38.31
CA ASN A 663 -11.25 15.16 -39.18
C ASN A 663 -12.71 14.82 -39.51
N ASN A 664 -13.00 13.55 -39.82
CA ASN A 664 -14.33 13.10 -40.25
C ASN A 664 -15.38 13.22 -39.14
N LEU A 665 -14.98 13.06 -37.89
CA LEU A 665 -15.89 13.14 -36.76
C LEU A 665 -16.20 14.57 -36.31
N GLY A 666 -15.71 15.58 -37.05
CA GLY A 666 -15.98 16.97 -36.74
C GLY A 666 -15.47 17.36 -35.35
N VAL A 667 -14.44 16.66 -34.83
CA VAL A 667 -13.69 17.05 -33.64
C VAL A 667 -12.90 18.29 -34.02
N SER A 668 -13.62 19.40 -34.15
CA SER A 668 -13.20 20.67 -34.77
C SER A 668 -12.08 21.39 -34.03
N SER A 669 -11.57 20.80 -32.95
CA SER A 669 -10.29 21.20 -32.39
C SER A 669 -9.26 20.10 -32.64
N LEU A 670 -8.30 20.42 -33.49
CA LEU A 670 -6.93 19.87 -33.49
C LEU A 670 -6.26 19.92 -32.09
N ALA A 671 -6.97 20.37 -31.05
CA ALA A 671 -6.52 20.46 -29.67
C ALA A 671 -6.55 19.10 -28.95
N TYR A 672 -7.43 18.16 -29.33
CA TYR A 672 -7.52 16.86 -28.65
C TYR A 672 -6.78 15.73 -29.39
N CYS A 673 -6.72 15.79 -30.72
CA CYS A 673 -5.90 14.85 -31.49
C CYS A 673 -4.41 15.24 -31.47
N TYR A 674 -3.52 14.25 -31.49
CA TYR A 674 -2.08 14.50 -31.60
C TYR A 674 -1.76 15.13 -32.96
N GLY A 675 -1.20 16.35 -33.01
CA GLY A 675 -0.73 16.91 -34.28
C GLY A 675 0.50 16.16 -34.80
N LEU A 676 0.71 16.09 -36.13
CA LEU A 676 1.84 15.40 -36.79
C LEU A 676 3.22 15.77 -36.21
N LYS A 677 3.37 16.96 -35.58
CA LYS A 677 4.61 17.42 -34.95
C LYS A 677 4.77 17.03 -33.47
N ASP A 678 3.68 16.68 -32.79
CA ASP A 678 3.69 16.38 -31.36
C ASP A 678 4.02 14.90 -31.10
N TYR A 679 3.64 13.99 -32.01
CA TYR A 679 3.88 12.55 -31.85
C TYR A 679 5.37 12.18 -31.88
N GLY A 680 6.13 12.77 -32.81
CA GLY A 680 7.58 12.55 -32.91
C GLY A 680 8.40 13.03 -31.69
N ARG A 681 7.82 13.82 -30.77
CA ARG A 681 8.48 14.23 -29.51
C ARG A 681 8.13 13.35 -28.32
N VAL A 682 6.92 12.77 -28.27
CA VAL A 682 6.52 11.85 -27.19
C VAL A 682 7.37 10.57 -27.22
N PHE A 683 7.73 10.11 -28.42
CA PHE A 683 8.59 8.94 -28.64
C PHE A 683 10.08 9.13 -28.26
N GLN A 684 10.53 10.37 -28.00
CA GLN A 684 11.89 10.61 -27.47
C GLN A 684 11.92 10.65 -25.94
N ALA A 685 10.75 10.65 -25.28
CA ALA A 685 10.61 10.79 -23.83
C ALA A 685 10.11 9.52 -23.12
N TYR A 686 9.51 8.59 -23.87
CA TYR A 686 9.33 7.17 -23.51
C TYR A 686 10.48 6.38 -24.13
#